data_AF-A0A522GCQ4-F1
#
_entry.id   AF-A0A522GCQ4-F1
#
_cell.length_a   1.000
_cell.length_b   1.000
_cell.length_c   1.000
_cell.angle_alpha   90.00
_cell.angle_beta   90.00
_cell.angle_gamma   90.00
#
_symmetry.space_group_name_H-M   'P 1'
#
loop_
_entity.id
_entity.type
_entity.pdbx_description
1 polymer ?
#
loop_
_entity_poly.entity_id
_entity_poly.type
_entity_poly.pdbx_seq_one_letter_code
_entity_poly.pdbx_strand_id
1 'polypeptide(L)'
;MTNRNLLKILFVEDTLSDVDLAVLELKKEKLKFDYTAVYTRSGLLKALKDFKPDLIISDYSMPQFNGLQAISLIKKFSPEIPVILFTGSINEETAVECLKAGAVDYVIKEHMKRLPFAVKEAMEQVSKQKEKKASELLLKESEEKLQSIFSAAPVGIGYIVDRVLIEINDAFCSITGYNRRELIGKSMEFLYPTKDEYEFIGREYRKITEKSKWSVETRIKCKSGKILNVIMNGSPLNKNDLSKGFTFTILDITARKQSEILLGESEERFRSLYNDAFSGLYRTNSKGEILLANRALIKMLGFQSFEELVARNLNDKGYEPSYLRQQFIDQIEKEGEVNNLESIWICHNGKEIFVRENAKAIYDSDGKILYYDGSVEDITERRKSENQQALVFLSLPLLIYYSETTNNYAATWISENVNRVTGFNRDVFLEKKNFWSGRLHPDDRDRVVRAFNELQESEKGEIEYRWQCANGEYHWFLDSYNSFKKNLQGKIEFIGVWIDITERKKVEEALQESEERYRMIVETAHDIVWMLDTQGCFIFINKRAEKITGHKISDWIGKSFVSLVHPEDLARVQEIFLATLRGKTQSFEVRIFSNTGEIIILSVNSVPISHGGIVTSTASFGRDITARKQTEEALKSSVSLLNASLESTADGILIVDGKGGIIKWNQKFSDMWGLSDELLNQHDDNAAINNILDKLIAPDEFL
;
A
#
# COMPACT_ATOMS: atom_id res chain seq x y z
N MET A 1 -39.37 -51.47 61.02
CA MET A 1 -39.62 -52.68 61.82
C MET A 1 -38.78 -52.60 63.09
N THR A 2 -39.39 -52.10 64.15
CA THR A 2 -38.69 -51.71 65.38
C THR A 2 -38.55 -52.89 66.32
N ASN A 3 -37.31 -53.12 66.75
CA ASN A 3 -36.94 -53.93 67.91
C ASN A 3 -37.78 -53.43 69.11
N ARG A 4 -38.91 -54.07 69.42
CA ARG A 4 -39.76 -53.65 70.55
C ARG A 4 -39.05 -54.06 71.83
N ASN A 5 -38.22 -53.13 72.36
CA ASN A 5 -37.77 -53.20 73.74
C ASN A 5 -38.99 -53.45 74.64
N LEU A 6 -38.91 -54.47 75.48
CA LEU A 6 -39.88 -54.69 76.54
C LEU A 6 -39.94 -53.43 77.41
N LEU A 7 -41.14 -52.93 77.68
CA LEU A 7 -41.33 -51.81 78.60
C LEU A 7 -40.72 -52.20 79.96
N LYS A 8 -39.87 -51.37 80.56
CA LYS A 8 -39.27 -51.68 81.86
C LYS A 8 -40.04 -51.00 82.99
N ILE A 9 -40.75 -51.78 83.79
CA ILE A 9 -41.55 -51.28 84.92
C ILE A 9 -40.81 -51.56 86.22
N LEU A 10 -40.49 -50.51 86.97
CA LEU A 10 -39.95 -50.66 88.33
C LEU A 10 -41.10 -50.51 89.33
N PHE A 11 -41.32 -51.54 90.15
CA PHE A 11 -42.25 -51.48 91.26
C PHE A 11 -41.51 -51.02 92.52
N VAL A 12 -42.04 -50.00 93.18
CA VAL A 12 -41.57 -49.52 94.49
C VAL A 12 -42.64 -49.91 95.51
N GLU A 13 -42.56 -51.13 96.02
CA GLU A 13 -43.64 -51.81 96.74
C GLU A 13 -43.03 -52.78 97.76
N ASP A 14 -43.50 -52.72 99.01
CA ASP A 14 -43.01 -53.58 100.10
C ASP A 14 -43.75 -54.92 100.17
N THR A 15 -44.93 -54.99 99.55
CA THR A 15 -45.81 -56.14 99.55
C THR A 15 -45.73 -56.89 98.21
N LEU A 16 -45.00 -58.01 98.18
CA LEU A 16 -44.79 -58.79 96.95
C LEU A 16 -46.10 -59.30 96.31
N SER A 17 -47.13 -59.61 97.12
CA SER A 17 -48.44 -60.02 96.59
C SER A 17 -49.11 -58.93 95.76
N ASP A 18 -48.89 -57.66 96.09
CA ASP A 18 -49.46 -56.53 95.37
C ASP A 18 -48.74 -56.31 94.03
N VAL A 19 -47.43 -56.57 94.00
CA VAL A 19 -46.65 -56.61 92.76
C VAL A 19 -47.15 -57.73 91.85
N ASP A 20 -47.33 -58.94 92.37
CA ASP A 20 -47.82 -60.09 91.60
C ASP A 20 -49.21 -59.83 91.00
N LEU A 21 -50.11 -59.24 91.79
CA LEU A 21 -51.45 -58.83 91.34
C LEU A 21 -51.40 -57.76 90.26
N ALA A 22 -50.59 -56.71 90.43
CA ALA A 22 -50.41 -55.66 89.44
C ALA A 22 -49.81 -56.22 88.13
N VAL A 23 -48.81 -57.08 88.22
CA VAL A 23 -48.18 -57.76 87.08
C VAL A 23 -49.19 -58.63 86.32
N LEU A 24 -50.04 -59.37 87.04
CA LEU A 24 -51.07 -60.22 86.45
C LEU A 24 -52.10 -59.39 85.68
N GLU A 25 -52.52 -58.25 86.23
CA GLU A 25 -53.48 -57.35 85.56
C GLU A 25 -52.88 -56.67 84.32
N LEU A 26 -51.62 -56.21 84.40
CA LEU A 26 -50.91 -55.67 83.24
C LEU A 26 -50.74 -56.72 82.12
N LYS A 27 -50.51 -57.99 82.48
CA LYS A 27 -50.40 -59.10 81.52
C LYS A 27 -51.72 -59.47 80.85
N LYS A 28 -52.87 -59.37 81.56
CA LYS A 28 -54.21 -59.60 80.96
C LYS A 28 -54.46 -58.69 79.76
N GLU A 29 -54.00 -57.44 79.85
CA GLU A 29 -54.09 -56.43 78.79
C GLU A 29 -53.02 -56.58 77.69
N LYS A 30 -52.32 -57.73 77.65
CA LYS A 30 -51.27 -58.07 76.67
C LYS A 30 -50.10 -57.08 76.63
N LEU A 31 -49.83 -56.35 77.70
CA LEU A 31 -48.64 -55.50 77.81
C LEU A 31 -47.39 -56.39 77.87
N LYS A 32 -46.41 -56.08 77.02
CA LYS A 32 -45.10 -56.75 77.02
C LYS A 32 -44.10 -55.89 77.79
N PHE A 33 -43.73 -56.35 78.98
CA PHE A 33 -42.85 -55.62 79.87
C PHE A 33 -41.90 -56.55 80.63
N ASP A 34 -40.76 -56.00 81.04
CA ASP A 34 -39.83 -56.56 82.02
C ASP A 34 -40.01 -55.77 83.32
N TYR A 35 -39.83 -56.40 84.48
CA TYR A 35 -40.03 -55.70 85.76
C TYR A 35 -39.08 -56.14 86.86
N THR A 36 -38.86 -55.23 87.80
CA THR A 36 -38.16 -55.52 89.06
C THR A 36 -38.87 -54.78 90.19
N ALA A 37 -38.74 -55.27 91.42
CA ALA A 37 -39.38 -54.70 92.59
C ALA A 37 -38.34 -54.34 93.65
N VAL A 38 -38.49 -53.17 94.26
CA VAL A 38 -37.65 -52.66 95.33
C VAL A 38 -38.53 -52.00 96.38
N TYR A 39 -38.12 -51.98 97.64
CA TYR A 39 -38.92 -51.36 98.72
C TYR A 39 -38.09 -50.46 99.63
N THR A 40 -36.80 -50.30 99.35
CA THR A 40 -35.90 -49.44 100.11
C THR A 40 -35.41 -48.27 99.26
N ARG A 41 -35.09 -47.16 99.92
CA ARG A 41 -34.53 -45.97 99.26
C ARG A 41 -33.24 -46.27 98.48
N SER A 42 -32.34 -47.10 99.03
CA SER A 42 -31.10 -47.49 98.32
C SER A 42 -31.38 -48.41 97.14
N GLY A 43 -32.36 -49.33 97.28
CA GLY A 43 -32.84 -50.19 96.21
C GLY A 43 -33.40 -49.40 95.03
N LEU A 44 -34.22 -48.37 95.30
CA LEU A 44 -34.75 -47.47 94.27
C LEU A 44 -33.63 -46.77 93.49
N LEU A 45 -32.66 -46.16 94.17
CA LEU A 45 -31.55 -45.47 93.49
C LEU A 45 -30.70 -46.42 92.65
N LYS A 46 -30.46 -47.64 93.15
CA LYS A 46 -29.72 -48.67 92.41
C LYS A 46 -30.51 -49.12 91.18
N ALA A 47 -31.80 -49.38 91.32
CA ALA A 47 -32.67 -49.80 90.21
C ALA A 47 -32.81 -48.71 89.13
N LEU A 48 -32.91 -47.42 89.50
CA LEU A 48 -32.93 -46.31 88.54
C LEU A 48 -31.69 -46.30 87.63
N LYS A 49 -30.52 -46.67 88.16
CA LYS A 49 -29.25 -46.70 87.42
C LYS A 49 -29.07 -47.99 86.61
N ASP A 50 -29.31 -49.13 87.24
CA ASP A 50 -28.97 -50.46 86.69
C ASP A 50 -30.08 -51.00 85.80
N PHE A 51 -31.33 -50.92 86.25
CA PHE A 51 -32.49 -51.44 85.52
C PHE A 51 -32.92 -50.47 84.41
N LYS A 52 -32.79 -49.15 84.66
CA LYS A 52 -33.22 -48.05 83.77
C LYS A 52 -34.69 -48.18 83.39
N PRO A 53 -35.62 -47.98 84.34
CA PRO A 53 -37.04 -48.15 84.09
C PRO A 53 -37.57 -47.09 83.12
N ASP A 54 -38.53 -47.51 82.30
CA ASP A 54 -39.33 -46.64 81.44
C ASP A 54 -40.55 -46.06 82.19
N LEU A 55 -41.00 -46.76 83.24
CA LEU A 55 -42.12 -46.39 84.09
C LEU A 55 -41.87 -46.88 85.52
N ILE A 56 -42.31 -46.12 86.51
CA ILE A 56 -42.29 -46.54 87.92
C ILE A 56 -43.71 -46.61 88.46
N ILE A 57 -44.04 -47.72 89.12
CA ILE A 57 -45.28 -47.89 89.87
C ILE A 57 -44.91 -47.95 91.35
N SER A 58 -45.35 -46.99 92.15
CA SER A 58 -44.96 -46.88 93.55
C SER A 58 -46.18 -47.03 94.46
N ASP A 59 -46.05 -47.85 95.49
CA ASP A 59 -46.98 -47.80 96.62
C ASP A 59 -46.81 -46.49 97.38
N TYR A 60 -47.88 -46.07 98.05
CA TYR A 60 -47.86 -44.88 98.89
C TYR A 60 -47.42 -45.18 100.33
N SER A 61 -47.89 -46.29 100.91
CA SER A 61 -47.85 -46.58 102.35
C SER A 61 -46.80 -47.64 102.70
N MET A 62 -45.53 -47.31 102.48
CA MET A 62 -44.40 -48.18 102.85
C MET A 62 -43.78 -47.77 104.22
N PRO A 63 -43.51 -48.71 105.15
CA PRO A 63 -43.16 -48.44 106.56
C PRO A 63 -41.97 -47.52 106.83
N GLN A 64 -40.97 -47.47 105.93
CA GLN A 64 -39.73 -46.70 106.13
C GLN A 64 -39.47 -45.67 105.03
N PHE A 65 -40.24 -45.68 103.94
CA PHE A 65 -39.96 -44.88 102.75
C PHE A 65 -41.25 -44.70 101.92
N ASN A 66 -42.03 -43.66 102.22
CA ASN A 66 -43.34 -43.50 101.60
C ASN A 66 -43.29 -43.07 100.11
N GLY A 67 -44.42 -43.22 99.42
CA GLY A 67 -44.51 -42.93 97.97
C GLY A 67 -44.22 -41.47 97.60
N LEU A 68 -44.55 -40.51 98.47
CA LEU A 68 -44.23 -39.09 98.23
C LEU A 68 -42.71 -38.83 98.23
N GLN A 69 -41.99 -39.43 99.18
CA GLN A 69 -40.52 -39.41 99.21
C GLN A 69 -39.92 -40.13 98.00
N ALA A 70 -40.56 -41.22 97.54
CA ALA A 70 -40.16 -41.92 96.32
C ALA A 70 -40.30 -41.04 95.07
N ILE A 71 -41.45 -40.40 94.85
CA ILE A 71 -41.67 -39.48 93.72
C ILE A 71 -40.66 -38.34 93.74
N SER A 72 -40.47 -37.68 94.87
CA SER A 72 -39.52 -36.56 94.99
C SER A 72 -38.09 -36.99 94.64
N LEU A 73 -37.68 -38.18 95.08
CA LEU A 73 -36.37 -38.74 94.76
C LEU A 73 -36.25 -39.08 93.27
N ILE A 74 -37.27 -39.71 92.69
CA ILE A 74 -37.30 -40.06 91.26
C ILE A 74 -37.23 -38.79 90.41
N LYS A 75 -38.04 -37.78 90.70
CA LYS A 75 -38.05 -36.53 89.92
C LYS A 75 -36.75 -35.75 90.03
N LYS A 76 -35.99 -35.91 91.12
CA LYS A 76 -34.65 -35.34 91.25
C LYS A 76 -33.60 -36.03 90.37
N PHE A 77 -33.63 -37.35 90.26
CA PHE A 77 -32.59 -38.12 89.55
C PHE A 77 -32.94 -38.42 88.09
N SER A 78 -34.22 -38.63 87.80
CA SER A 78 -34.77 -39.00 86.49
C SER A 78 -36.14 -38.35 86.28
N PRO A 79 -36.21 -37.01 86.09
CA PRO A 79 -37.47 -36.25 86.00
C PRO A 79 -38.42 -36.72 84.89
N GLU A 80 -37.86 -37.25 83.80
CA GLU A 80 -38.56 -37.68 82.60
C GLU A 80 -39.27 -39.04 82.74
N ILE A 81 -39.00 -39.81 83.81
CA ILE A 81 -39.66 -41.10 84.02
C ILE A 81 -41.06 -40.85 84.61
N PRO A 82 -42.13 -41.36 83.99
CA PRO A 82 -43.47 -41.30 84.55
C PRO A 82 -43.56 -42.15 85.84
N VAL A 83 -44.26 -41.63 86.84
CA VAL A 83 -44.51 -42.33 88.11
C VAL A 83 -46.01 -42.44 88.30
N ILE A 84 -46.51 -43.66 88.48
CA ILE A 84 -47.90 -43.95 88.82
C ILE A 84 -47.94 -44.43 90.26
N LEU A 85 -48.85 -43.87 91.05
CA LEU A 85 -49.09 -44.38 92.39
C LEU A 85 -50.07 -45.55 92.38
N PHE A 86 -49.78 -46.59 93.16
CA PHE A 86 -50.64 -47.76 93.31
C PHE A 86 -50.89 -48.03 94.79
N THR A 87 -52.04 -47.61 95.33
CA THR A 87 -52.23 -47.45 96.79
C THR A 87 -53.50 -48.13 97.31
N GLY A 88 -53.44 -48.74 98.52
CA GLY A 88 -54.54 -49.49 99.14
C GLY A 88 -55.73 -48.65 99.61
N SER A 89 -55.46 -47.44 100.08
CA SER A 89 -56.47 -46.42 100.38
C SER A 89 -55.75 -45.07 100.47
N ILE A 90 -56.26 -44.06 99.77
CA ILE A 90 -55.71 -42.71 99.81
C ILE A 90 -56.88 -41.73 99.93
N ASN A 91 -56.75 -40.70 100.77
CA ASN A 91 -57.67 -39.57 100.74
C ASN A 91 -57.36 -38.69 99.51
N GLU A 92 -58.34 -37.91 99.02
CA GLU A 92 -58.14 -37.07 97.83
C GLU A 92 -57.01 -36.04 98.01
N GLU A 93 -56.82 -35.52 99.23
CA GLU A 93 -55.76 -34.55 99.54
C GLU A 93 -54.36 -35.12 99.27
N THR A 94 -54.11 -36.34 99.72
CA THR A 94 -52.81 -37.01 99.55
C THR A 94 -52.56 -37.41 98.09
N ALA A 95 -53.61 -37.76 97.33
CA ALA A 95 -53.48 -38.00 95.90
C ALA A 95 -53.09 -36.71 95.14
N VAL A 96 -53.69 -35.57 95.50
CA VAL A 96 -53.36 -34.26 94.92
C VAL A 96 -51.92 -33.85 95.24
N GLU A 97 -51.46 -34.08 96.47
CA GLU A 97 -50.06 -33.82 96.85
C GLU A 97 -49.08 -34.62 96.01
N CYS A 98 -49.38 -35.88 95.76
CA CYS A 98 -48.53 -36.73 94.95
C CYS A 98 -48.49 -36.32 93.46
N LEU A 99 -49.63 -35.91 92.90
CA LEU A 99 -49.68 -35.35 91.54
C LEU A 99 -48.88 -34.05 91.46
N LYS A 100 -48.99 -33.16 92.46
CA LYS A 100 -48.16 -31.94 92.56
C LYS A 100 -46.67 -32.25 92.69
N ALA A 101 -46.30 -33.34 93.35
CA ALA A 101 -44.93 -33.81 93.48
C ALA A 101 -44.36 -34.41 92.17
N GLY A 102 -45.21 -34.65 91.17
CA GLY A 102 -44.81 -35.10 89.84
C GLY A 102 -45.24 -36.53 89.48
N ALA A 103 -46.13 -37.16 90.24
CA ALA A 103 -46.81 -38.36 89.75
C ALA A 103 -47.70 -38.00 88.55
N VAL A 104 -47.77 -38.91 87.57
CA VAL A 104 -48.54 -38.73 86.34
C VAL A 104 -49.99 -39.17 86.53
N ASP A 105 -50.22 -40.21 87.33
CA ASP A 105 -51.56 -40.70 87.70
C ASP A 105 -51.49 -41.45 89.05
N TYR A 106 -52.65 -41.76 89.61
CA TYR A 106 -52.78 -42.64 90.77
C TYR A 106 -53.89 -43.66 90.55
N VAL A 107 -53.68 -44.87 91.07
CA VAL A 107 -54.59 -46.01 90.95
C VAL A 107 -54.78 -46.62 92.34
N ILE A 108 -56.04 -46.78 92.76
CA ILE A 108 -56.38 -47.42 94.03
C ILE A 108 -56.36 -48.94 93.82
N LYS A 109 -55.77 -49.72 94.74
CA LYS A 109 -55.61 -51.19 94.65
C LYS A 109 -56.97 -51.90 94.49
N GLU A 110 -58.03 -51.41 95.13
CA GLU A 110 -59.42 -51.89 94.95
C GLU A 110 -59.91 -51.77 93.50
N HIS A 111 -59.38 -50.81 92.74
CA HIS A 111 -59.69 -50.54 91.34
C HIS A 111 -58.50 -50.87 90.42
N MET A 112 -57.72 -51.90 90.75
CA MET A 112 -56.51 -52.30 90.00
C MET A 112 -56.73 -52.54 88.48
N LYS A 113 -57.97 -52.80 88.04
CA LYS A 113 -58.34 -52.90 86.61
C LYS A 113 -58.02 -51.63 85.81
N ARG A 114 -57.88 -50.46 86.46
CA ARG A 114 -57.49 -49.20 85.82
C ARG A 114 -55.98 -49.10 85.55
N LEU A 115 -55.16 -49.88 86.25
CA LEU A 115 -53.70 -49.78 86.18
C LEU A 115 -53.14 -49.89 84.74
N PRO A 116 -53.57 -50.84 83.88
CA PRO A 116 -53.07 -50.91 82.50
C PRO A 116 -53.40 -49.67 81.65
N PHE A 117 -54.52 -48.99 81.90
CA PHE A 117 -54.89 -47.77 81.21
C PHE A 117 -54.02 -46.60 81.65
N ALA A 118 -53.81 -46.44 82.96
CA ALA A 118 -52.92 -45.41 83.51
C ALA A 118 -51.48 -45.57 82.97
N VAL A 119 -50.99 -46.81 82.86
CA VAL A 119 -49.69 -47.12 82.23
C VAL A 119 -49.64 -46.69 80.78
N LYS A 120 -50.66 -47.05 79.97
CA LYS A 120 -50.73 -46.69 78.54
C LYS A 120 -50.74 -45.18 78.35
N GLU A 121 -51.58 -44.47 79.12
CA GLU A 121 -51.73 -43.01 79.02
C GLU A 121 -50.44 -42.27 79.40
N ALA A 122 -49.80 -42.67 80.51
CA ALA A 122 -48.54 -42.07 80.95
C ALA A 122 -47.42 -42.23 79.91
N MET A 123 -47.34 -43.40 79.27
CA MET A 123 -46.35 -43.66 78.21
C MET A 123 -46.65 -42.88 76.92
N GLU A 124 -47.92 -42.70 76.57
CA GLU A 124 -48.32 -41.92 75.38
C GLU A 124 -47.97 -40.43 75.53
N GLN A 125 -48.20 -39.85 76.72
CA GLN A 125 -47.84 -38.46 77.01
C GLN A 125 -46.33 -38.23 76.87
N VAL A 126 -45.51 -39.12 77.41
CA VAL A 126 -44.03 -39.04 77.31
C VAL A 126 -43.57 -39.17 75.85
N SER A 127 -44.21 -40.03 75.05
CA SER A 127 -43.88 -40.18 73.62
C SER A 127 -44.19 -38.90 72.83
N LYS A 128 -45.38 -38.33 73.01
CA LYS A 128 -45.78 -37.06 72.35
C LYS A 128 -44.84 -35.91 72.69
N GLN A 129 -44.39 -35.81 73.94
CA GLN A 129 -43.48 -34.74 74.37
C GLN A 129 -42.07 -34.92 73.79
N LYS A 130 -41.58 -36.15 73.65
CA LYS A 130 -40.30 -36.45 72.97
C LYS A 130 -40.35 -36.14 71.48
N GLU A 131 -41.43 -36.51 70.79
CA GLU A 131 -41.63 -36.21 69.37
C GLU A 131 -41.62 -34.70 69.10
N LYS A 132 -42.36 -33.92 69.91
CA LYS A 132 -42.39 -32.46 69.78
C LYS A 132 -41.00 -31.82 69.92
N LYS A 133 -40.23 -32.19 70.96
CA LYS A 133 -38.86 -31.68 71.16
C LYS A 133 -37.94 -32.03 69.99
N ALA A 134 -38.06 -33.24 69.42
CA ALA A 134 -37.26 -33.66 68.28
C ALA A 134 -37.62 -32.87 67.00
N SER A 135 -38.90 -32.63 66.73
CA SER A 135 -39.34 -31.80 65.60
C SER A 135 -38.87 -30.35 65.71
N GLU A 136 -38.92 -29.76 66.91
CA GLU A 136 -38.41 -28.39 67.15
C GLU A 136 -36.90 -28.29 66.90
N LEU A 137 -36.12 -29.30 67.33
CA LEU A 137 -34.68 -29.34 67.08
C LEU A 137 -34.37 -29.46 65.58
N LEU A 138 -35.06 -30.36 64.86
CA LEU A 138 -34.88 -30.54 63.42
C LEU A 138 -35.23 -29.27 62.63
N LEU A 139 -36.28 -28.55 63.05
CA LEU A 139 -36.66 -27.28 62.42
C LEU A 139 -35.53 -26.25 62.62
N LYS A 140 -35.03 -26.10 63.85
CA LYS A 140 -33.93 -25.20 64.16
C LYS A 140 -32.65 -25.53 63.37
N GLU A 141 -32.28 -26.81 63.29
CA GLU A 141 -31.12 -27.25 62.49
C GLU A 141 -31.31 -26.94 60.99
N SER A 142 -32.53 -27.13 60.47
CA SER A 142 -32.86 -26.80 59.09
C SER A 142 -32.80 -25.29 58.83
N GLU A 143 -33.31 -24.46 59.74
CA GLU A 143 -33.27 -23.00 59.67
C GLU A 143 -31.83 -22.48 59.68
N GLU A 144 -31.00 -22.95 60.63
CA GLU A 144 -29.58 -22.58 60.71
C GLU A 144 -28.82 -22.99 59.44
N LYS A 145 -29.11 -24.17 58.89
CA LYS A 145 -28.52 -24.64 57.63
C LYS A 145 -28.91 -23.75 56.44
N LEU A 146 -30.18 -23.40 56.30
CA LEU A 146 -30.66 -22.54 55.21
C LEU A 146 -30.07 -21.12 55.33
N GLN A 147 -30.01 -20.57 56.54
CA GLN A 147 -29.40 -19.27 56.81
C GLN A 147 -27.91 -19.25 56.45
N SER A 148 -27.19 -20.33 56.74
CA SER A 148 -25.78 -20.47 56.38
C SER A 148 -25.59 -20.50 54.85
N ILE A 149 -26.41 -21.23 54.10
CA ILE A 149 -26.35 -21.29 52.63
C ILE A 149 -26.67 -19.92 52.03
N PHE A 150 -27.73 -19.27 52.54
CA PHE A 150 -28.16 -17.95 52.10
C PHE A 150 -27.05 -16.90 52.27
N SER A 151 -26.36 -16.94 53.40
CA SER A 151 -25.28 -15.99 53.74
C SER A 151 -23.97 -16.27 53.01
N ALA A 152 -23.60 -17.54 52.82
CA ALA A 152 -22.32 -17.92 52.19
C ALA A 152 -22.34 -17.91 50.65
N ALA A 153 -23.51 -17.83 50.02
CA ALA A 153 -23.62 -17.84 48.57
C ALA A 153 -22.89 -16.64 47.93
N PRO A 154 -21.99 -16.85 46.95
CA PRO A 154 -21.27 -15.77 46.27
C PRO A 154 -22.15 -15.00 45.27
N VAL A 155 -23.42 -15.37 45.15
CA VAL A 155 -24.43 -14.72 44.33
C VAL A 155 -25.38 -13.92 45.21
N GLY A 156 -25.89 -12.80 44.70
CA GLY A 156 -26.91 -12.04 45.40
C GLY A 156 -28.22 -12.80 45.39
N ILE A 157 -28.65 -13.31 46.54
CA ILE A 157 -29.94 -14.01 46.68
C ILE A 157 -30.92 -13.06 47.34
N GLY A 158 -32.15 -13.03 46.83
CA GLY A 158 -33.24 -12.31 47.48
C GLY A 158 -34.59 -12.95 47.26
N TYR A 159 -35.57 -12.45 48.01
CA TYR A 159 -36.96 -12.85 47.99
C TYR A 159 -37.83 -11.61 47.76
N ILE A 160 -38.77 -11.71 46.81
CA ILE A 160 -39.71 -10.64 46.45
C ILE A 160 -41.15 -11.10 46.53
N VAL A 161 -42.03 -10.18 46.92
CA VAL A 161 -43.49 -10.27 46.77
C VAL A 161 -43.94 -9.01 46.05
N ASP A 162 -44.75 -9.15 44.99
CA ASP A 162 -45.20 -8.03 44.15
C ASP A 162 -44.07 -7.08 43.70
N ARG A 163 -42.91 -7.65 43.36
CA ARG A 163 -41.68 -6.94 42.96
C ARG A 163 -41.05 -6.03 44.03
N VAL A 164 -41.48 -6.18 45.28
CA VAL A 164 -40.90 -5.53 46.45
C VAL A 164 -39.94 -6.49 47.14
N LEU A 165 -38.74 -6.00 47.49
CA LEU A 165 -37.71 -6.78 48.19
C LEU A 165 -38.13 -7.04 49.64
N ILE A 166 -38.29 -8.31 50.00
CA ILE A 166 -38.65 -8.73 51.36
C ILE A 166 -37.41 -9.17 52.13
N GLU A 167 -36.52 -9.93 51.48
CA GLU A 167 -35.29 -10.43 52.10
C GLU A 167 -34.15 -10.53 51.08
N ILE A 168 -32.91 -10.34 51.55
CA ILE A 168 -31.69 -10.39 50.73
C ILE A 168 -30.47 -10.85 51.55
N ASN A 169 -29.53 -11.52 50.88
CA ASN A 169 -28.26 -11.90 51.49
C ASN A 169 -27.21 -10.78 51.41
N ASP A 170 -26.07 -11.02 52.05
CA ASP A 170 -24.98 -10.04 52.12
C ASP A 170 -24.29 -9.86 50.76
N ALA A 171 -24.20 -10.91 49.94
CA ALA A 171 -23.67 -10.83 48.58
C ALA A 171 -24.50 -9.89 47.69
N PHE A 172 -25.83 -9.85 47.83
CA PHE A 172 -26.67 -8.91 47.09
C PHE A 172 -26.37 -7.45 47.48
N CYS A 173 -26.15 -7.20 48.77
CA CYS A 173 -25.73 -5.88 49.26
C CYS A 173 -24.36 -5.49 48.68
N SER A 174 -23.40 -6.41 48.68
CA SER A 174 -22.06 -6.20 48.13
C SER A 174 -22.07 -5.92 46.62
N ILE A 175 -22.87 -6.66 45.84
CA ILE A 175 -23.01 -6.47 44.39
C ILE A 175 -23.64 -5.11 44.07
N THR A 176 -24.73 -4.75 44.75
CA THR A 176 -25.51 -3.54 44.44
C THR A 176 -24.97 -2.28 45.10
N GLY A 177 -24.16 -2.42 46.16
CA GLY A 177 -23.62 -1.33 46.97
C GLY A 177 -24.62 -0.66 47.92
N TYR A 178 -25.83 -1.21 48.05
CA TYR A 178 -26.84 -0.71 48.99
C TYR A 178 -26.83 -1.52 50.29
N ASN A 179 -27.15 -0.88 51.40
CA ASN A 179 -27.31 -1.57 52.67
C ASN A 179 -28.69 -2.26 52.74
N ARG A 180 -28.79 -3.33 53.53
CA ARG A 180 -30.04 -4.10 53.70
C ARG A 180 -31.25 -3.23 54.04
N ARG A 181 -31.10 -2.27 54.97
CA ARG A 181 -32.18 -1.35 55.38
C ARG A 181 -32.68 -0.43 54.26
N GLU A 182 -31.86 -0.16 53.25
CA GLU A 182 -32.22 0.69 52.11
C GLU A 182 -32.99 -0.11 51.05
N LEU A 183 -32.81 -1.44 51.03
CA LEU A 183 -33.34 -2.34 50.02
C LEU A 183 -34.67 -2.98 50.43
N ILE A 184 -34.78 -3.43 51.69
CA ILE A 184 -36.00 -4.09 52.17
C ILE A 184 -37.20 -3.13 52.12
N GLY A 185 -38.32 -3.61 51.57
CA GLY A 185 -39.56 -2.86 51.39
C GLY A 185 -39.57 -1.95 50.16
N LYS A 186 -38.52 -1.94 49.34
CA LYS A 186 -38.47 -1.14 48.10
C LYS A 186 -38.78 -1.98 46.86
N SER A 187 -39.46 -1.34 45.90
CA SER A 187 -39.63 -1.88 44.54
C SER A 187 -38.27 -2.01 43.87
N MET A 188 -38.02 -3.10 43.13
CA MET A 188 -36.76 -3.28 42.39
C MET A 188 -36.53 -2.26 41.25
N GLU A 189 -37.46 -1.34 40.98
CA GLU A 189 -37.37 -0.38 39.87
C GLU A 189 -36.08 0.46 39.89
N PHE A 190 -35.64 0.92 41.07
CA PHE A 190 -34.42 1.74 41.18
C PHE A 190 -33.13 0.97 40.83
N LEU A 191 -33.18 -0.36 40.81
CA LEU A 191 -32.04 -1.20 40.43
C LEU A 191 -31.89 -1.29 38.91
N TYR A 192 -32.81 -0.77 38.10
CA TYR A 192 -32.70 -0.81 36.65
C TYR A 192 -32.28 0.54 36.08
N PRO A 193 -31.36 0.57 35.10
CA PRO A 193 -30.96 1.80 34.41
C PRO A 193 -32.13 2.52 33.71
N THR A 194 -33.07 1.77 33.13
CA THR A 194 -34.24 2.31 32.43
C THR A 194 -35.54 1.64 32.85
N LYS A 195 -36.66 2.35 32.67
CA LYS A 195 -38.00 1.80 32.89
C LYS A 195 -38.32 0.64 31.95
N ASP A 196 -37.82 0.69 30.72
CA ASP A 196 -38.03 -0.38 29.73
C ASP A 196 -37.37 -1.70 30.15
N GLU A 197 -36.17 -1.66 30.74
CA GLU A 197 -35.50 -2.85 31.29
C GLU A 197 -36.29 -3.40 32.49
N TYR A 198 -36.78 -2.54 33.38
CA TYR A 198 -37.64 -2.94 34.49
C TYR A 198 -38.94 -3.61 34.00
N GLU A 199 -39.59 -3.06 32.97
CA GLU A 199 -40.82 -3.61 32.39
C GLU A 199 -40.56 -4.91 31.62
N PHE A 200 -39.42 -5.02 30.93
CA PHE A 200 -39.00 -6.25 30.26
C PHE A 200 -38.86 -7.40 31.26
N ILE A 201 -38.15 -7.18 32.37
CA ILE A 201 -38.05 -8.18 33.44
C ILE A 201 -39.41 -8.47 34.05
N GLY A 202 -40.28 -7.46 34.20
CA GLY A 202 -41.67 -7.64 34.65
C GLY A 202 -42.51 -8.52 33.71
N ARG A 203 -42.22 -8.55 32.40
CA ARG A 203 -42.85 -9.47 31.44
C ARG A 203 -42.28 -10.88 31.57
N GLU A 204 -40.96 -11.03 31.68
CA GLU A 204 -40.33 -12.34 31.89
C GLU A 204 -40.76 -12.98 33.22
N TYR A 205 -40.92 -12.16 34.26
CA TYR A 205 -41.48 -12.53 35.55
C TYR A 205 -42.91 -13.11 35.45
N ARG A 206 -43.77 -12.52 34.61
CA ARG A 206 -45.13 -13.01 34.38
C ARG A 206 -45.20 -14.34 33.62
N LYS A 207 -44.14 -14.71 32.88
CA LYS A 207 -44.07 -15.96 32.10
C LYS A 207 -43.61 -17.17 32.93
N ILE A 208 -43.28 -17.00 34.22
CA ILE A 208 -42.80 -18.08 35.10
C ILE A 208 -43.88 -19.15 35.37
N THR A 209 -45.16 -18.83 35.12
CA THR A 209 -46.28 -19.80 35.18
C THR A 209 -46.05 -21.02 34.28
N GLU A 210 -45.27 -20.89 33.20
CA GLU A 210 -45.02 -21.97 32.23
C GLU A 210 -43.66 -22.67 32.44
N LYS A 211 -42.64 -21.93 32.89
CA LYS A 211 -41.27 -22.43 33.08
C LYS A 211 -40.95 -22.36 34.56
N SER A 212 -40.87 -23.52 35.22
CA SER A 212 -40.60 -23.66 36.67
C SER A 212 -39.40 -22.84 37.22
N LYS A 213 -38.53 -22.33 36.33
CA LYS A 213 -37.45 -21.36 36.59
C LYS A 213 -37.32 -20.43 35.38
N TRP A 214 -36.88 -19.20 35.59
CA TRP A 214 -36.49 -18.27 34.53
C TRP A 214 -35.03 -17.83 34.71
N SER A 215 -34.39 -17.47 33.60
CA SER A 215 -33.03 -16.97 33.54
C SER A 215 -32.97 -15.89 32.46
N VAL A 216 -32.40 -14.73 32.76
CA VAL A 216 -32.21 -13.65 31.79
C VAL A 216 -30.95 -12.86 32.09
N GLU A 217 -30.27 -12.43 31.04
CA GLU A 217 -29.20 -11.45 31.15
C GLU A 217 -29.80 -10.05 31.07
N THR A 218 -29.47 -9.20 32.04
CA THR A 218 -29.96 -7.82 32.12
C THR A 218 -28.91 -6.93 32.75
N ARG A 219 -29.18 -5.62 32.76
CA ARG A 219 -28.35 -4.64 33.43
C ARG A 219 -29.01 -4.16 34.71
N ILE A 220 -28.19 -3.92 35.73
CA ILE A 220 -28.63 -3.28 36.98
C ILE A 220 -27.74 -2.08 37.31
N LYS A 221 -28.31 -1.10 38.00
CA LYS A 221 -27.66 0.11 38.47
C LYS A 221 -27.37 0.02 39.95
N CYS A 222 -26.09 0.12 40.31
CA CYS A 222 -25.62 0.14 41.68
C CYS A 222 -25.84 1.51 42.34
N LYS A 223 -25.68 1.58 43.67
CA LYS A 223 -25.77 2.83 44.43
C LYS A 223 -24.81 3.92 43.95
N SER A 224 -23.60 3.53 43.53
CA SER A 224 -22.60 4.44 42.96
C SER A 224 -22.98 4.99 41.57
N GLY A 225 -24.05 4.49 40.96
CA GLY A 225 -24.41 4.78 39.58
C GLY A 225 -23.77 3.85 38.55
N LYS A 226 -22.83 2.98 38.96
CA LYS A 226 -22.22 1.96 38.09
C LYS A 226 -23.28 0.99 37.56
N ILE A 227 -23.25 0.73 36.26
CA ILE A 227 -24.10 -0.29 35.62
C ILE A 227 -23.33 -1.61 35.57
N LEU A 228 -23.96 -2.68 36.04
CA LEU A 228 -23.42 -4.04 35.97
C LEU A 228 -24.25 -4.87 35.00
N ASN A 229 -23.58 -5.73 34.22
CA ASN A 229 -24.24 -6.80 33.51
C ASN A 229 -24.43 -7.96 34.47
N VAL A 230 -25.67 -8.42 34.63
CA VAL A 230 -25.99 -9.51 35.55
C VAL A 230 -26.83 -10.57 34.86
N ILE A 231 -26.62 -11.81 35.26
CA ILE A 231 -27.58 -12.88 34.99
C ILE A 231 -28.51 -13.00 36.20
N MET A 232 -29.80 -12.83 35.94
CA MET A 232 -30.85 -12.98 36.94
C MET A 232 -31.57 -14.29 36.72
N ASN A 233 -31.68 -15.09 37.78
CA ASN A 233 -32.52 -16.27 37.79
C ASN A 233 -33.61 -16.11 38.82
N GLY A 234 -34.75 -16.74 38.63
CA GLY A 234 -35.71 -16.84 39.71
C GLY A 234 -36.64 -18.03 39.60
N SER A 235 -37.25 -18.33 40.74
CA SER A 235 -38.19 -19.42 40.94
C SER A 235 -39.27 -19.02 41.94
N PRO A 236 -40.51 -19.51 41.78
CA PRO A 236 -41.56 -19.25 42.74
C PRO A 236 -41.25 -19.93 44.08
N LEU A 237 -41.53 -19.25 45.19
CA LEU A 237 -41.37 -19.83 46.53
C LEU A 237 -42.34 -21.01 46.73
N ASN A 238 -43.56 -20.88 46.18
CA ASN A 238 -44.53 -21.96 46.10
C ASN A 238 -45.02 -22.08 44.66
N LYS A 239 -44.80 -23.24 44.04
CA LYS A 239 -45.22 -23.51 42.65
C LYS A 239 -46.73 -23.46 42.45
N ASN A 240 -47.51 -23.73 43.50
CA ASN A 240 -48.98 -23.77 43.44
C ASN A 240 -49.62 -22.42 43.83
N ASP A 241 -48.83 -21.49 44.37
CA ASP A 241 -49.31 -20.20 44.86
C ASP A 241 -48.25 -19.12 44.66
N LEU A 242 -48.33 -18.44 43.51
CA LEU A 242 -47.39 -17.40 43.11
C LEU A 242 -47.51 -16.12 43.94
N SER A 243 -48.62 -15.95 44.68
CA SER A 243 -48.80 -14.80 45.58
C SER A 243 -47.80 -14.83 46.75
N LYS A 244 -47.26 -16.02 47.07
CA LYS A 244 -46.18 -16.19 48.05
C LYS A 244 -44.84 -15.69 47.58
N GLY A 245 -44.73 -15.09 46.39
CA GLY A 245 -43.52 -14.44 45.94
C GLY A 245 -42.48 -15.39 45.35
N PHE A 246 -41.31 -14.82 45.03
CA PHE A 246 -40.28 -15.46 44.23
C PHE A 246 -38.91 -15.26 44.86
N THR A 247 -38.11 -16.31 44.84
CA THR A 247 -36.69 -16.22 45.12
C THR A 247 -35.95 -15.91 43.83
N PHE A 248 -35.02 -14.98 43.85
CA PHE A 248 -34.18 -14.65 42.72
C PHE A 248 -32.70 -14.69 43.10
N THR A 249 -31.85 -14.95 42.12
CA THR A 249 -30.41 -14.82 42.24
C THR A 249 -29.88 -13.83 41.21
N ILE A 250 -28.86 -13.08 41.57
CA ILE A 250 -28.13 -12.15 40.69
C ILE A 250 -26.65 -12.50 40.77
N LEU A 251 -26.04 -12.70 39.60
CA LEU A 251 -24.61 -12.90 39.44
C LEU A 251 -24.06 -11.83 38.50
N ASP A 252 -23.01 -11.13 38.92
CA ASP A 252 -22.28 -10.17 38.08
C ASP A 252 -21.48 -10.91 37.00
N ILE A 253 -21.79 -10.63 35.74
CA ILE A 253 -21.13 -11.18 34.54
C ILE A 253 -20.39 -10.11 33.74
N THR A 254 -20.16 -8.92 34.32
CA THR A 254 -19.55 -7.78 33.62
C THR A 254 -18.16 -8.11 33.10
N ALA A 255 -17.31 -8.75 33.90
CA ALA A 255 -15.97 -9.17 33.49
C ALA A 255 -16.01 -10.16 32.30
N ARG A 256 -16.94 -11.11 32.33
CA ARG A 256 -17.14 -12.07 31.24
C ARG A 256 -17.57 -11.36 29.95
N LYS A 257 -18.55 -10.46 30.02
CA LYS A 257 -19.02 -9.70 28.85
C LYS A 257 -17.93 -8.82 28.25
N GLN A 258 -17.09 -8.19 29.07
CA GLN A 258 -15.94 -7.41 28.60
C GLN A 258 -14.92 -8.30 27.87
N SER A 259 -14.61 -9.48 28.40
CA SER A 259 -13.71 -10.43 27.72
C SER A 259 -14.28 -10.93 26.40
N GLU A 260 -15.58 -11.22 26.33
CA GLU A 260 -16.26 -11.63 25.09
C GLU A 260 -16.21 -10.52 24.01
N ILE A 261 -16.47 -9.27 24.40
CA ILE A 261 -16.37 -8.12 23.51
C ILE A 261 -14.93 -7.91 23.04
N LEU A 262 -13.96 -7.90 23.95
CA LEU A 262 -12.53 -7.72 23.61
C LEU A 262 -12.02 -8.83 22.68
N LEU A 263 -12.46 -10.07 22.90
CA LEU A 263 -12.12 -11.18 22.02
C LEU A 263 -12.74 -11.00 20.62
N GLY A 264 -14.01 -10.61 20.54
CA GLY A 264 -14.68 -10.30 19.28
C GLY A 264 -14.02 -9.14 18.52
N GLU A 265 -13.73 -8.03 19.21
CA GLU A 265 -13.02 -6.89 18.63
C GLU A 265 -11.61 -7.26 18.17
N SER A 266 -10.89 -8.09 18.93
CA SER A 266 -9.58 -8.59 18.53
C SER A 266 -9.66 -9.54 17.33
N GLU A 267 -10.69 -10.39 17.24
CA GLU A 267 -10.91 -11.29 16.10
C GLU A 267 -11.25 -10.50 14.84
N GLU A 268 -12.16 -9.51 14.93
CA GLU A 268 -12.49 -8.63 13.81
C GLU A 268 -11.28 -7.81 13.37
N ARG A 269 -10.51 -7.26 14.31
CA ARG A 269 -9.28 -6.52 14.01
C ARG A 269 -8.26 -7.41 13.30
N PHE A 270 -8.05 -8.64 13.77
CA PHE A 270 -7.19 -9.61 13.08
C PHE A 270 -7.70 -9.91 11.67
N ARG A 271 -9.01 -10.19 11.53
CA ARG A 271 -9.62 -10.52 10.24
C ARG A 271 -9.52 -9.38 9.22
N SER A 272 -9.65 -8.12 9.65
CA SER A 272 -9.44 -6.94 8.80
C SER A 272 -7.96 -6.80 8.43
N LEU A 273 -7.03 -6.76 9.38
CA LEU A 273 -5.60 -6.63 9.09
C LEU A 273 -5.09 -7.75 8.17
N TYR A 274 -5.59 -8.97 8.37
CA TYR A 274 -5.24 -10.12 7.56
C TYR A 274 -5.76 -10.01 6.12
N ASN A 275 -7.04 -9.64 5.93
CA ASN A 275 -7.67 -9.57 4.61
C ASN A 275 -7.35 -8.30 3.82
N ASP A 276 -7.10 -7.20 4.52
CA ASP A 276 -6.79 -5.89 3.93
C ASP A 276 -5.29 -5.70 3.67
N ALA A 277 -4.45 -6.65 4.11
CA ALA A 277 -3.03 -6.66 3.77
C ALA A 277 -2.84 -6.73 2.24
N PHE A 278 -1.94 -5.89 1.73
CA PHE A 278 -1.59 -5.85 0.31
C PHE A 278 -0.72 -7.03 -0.12
N SER A 279 0.07 -7.59 0.80
CA SER A 279 0.85 -8.80 0.58
C SER A 279 0.01 -10.05 0.81
N GLY A 280 0.34 -11.11 0.07
CA GLY A 280 -0.24 -12.42 0.25
C GLY A 280 0.24 -13.06 1.54
N LEU A 281 -0.60 -13.14 2.56
CA LEU A 281 -0.29 -13.78 3.83
C LEU A 281 -0.74 -15.24 3.79
N TYR A 282 0.11 -16.14 4.25
CA TYR A 282 -0.21 -17.55 4.38
C TYR A 282 0.30 -18.17 5.66
N ARG A 283 -0.30 -19.31 6.01
CA ARG A 283 0.23 -20.27 6.98
C ARG A 283 0.29 -21.63 6.32
N THR A 284 1.42 -22.33 6.45
CA THR A 284 1.56 -23.71 5.95
C THR A 284 2.07 -24.64 7.02
N ASN A 285 1.72 -25.92 6.97
CA ASN A 285 2.41 -26.91 7.81
C ASN A 285 3.80 -27.26 7.26
N SER A 286 4.55 -28.09 7.99
CA SER A 286 5.88 -28.57 7.58
C SER A 286 5.88 -29.42 6.29
N LYS A 287 4.71 -29.84 5.80
CA LYS A 287 4.54 -30.58 4.54
C LYS A 287 4.13 -29.68 3.36
N GLY A 288 4.12 -28.36 3.55
CA GLY A 288 3.79 -27.39 2.50
C GLY A 288 2.29 -27.27 2.18
N GLU A 289 1.42 -27.82 3.02
CA GLU A 289 -0.04 -27.66 2.88
C GLU A 289 -0.47 -26.30 3.44
N ILE A 290 -1.25 -25.55 2.67
CA ILE A 290 -1.73 -24.22 3.06
C ILE A 290 -2.89 -24.38 4.06
N LEU A 291 -2.67 -23.90 5.29
CA LEU A 291 -3.65 -23.90 6.37
C LEU A 291 -4.48 -22.61 6.42
N LEU A 292 -3.89 -21.48 6.01
CA LEU A 292 -4.56 -20.18 5.90
C LEU A 292 -3.95 -19.41 4.72
N ALA A 293 -4.79 -18.67 3.99
CA ALA A 293 -4.36 -17.68 3.01
C ALA A 293 -5.30 -16.48 2.98
N ASN A 294 -4.75 -15.28 2.92
CA ASN A 294 -5.56 -14.07 2.85
C ASN A 294 -6.06 -13.79 1.43
N ARG A 295 -6.97 -12.83 1.31
CA ARG A 295 -7.56 -12.44 0.02
C ARG A 295 -6.52 -11.99 -1.02
N ALA A 296 -5.45 -11.32 -0.58
CA ALA A 296 -4.39 -10.88 -1.48
C ALA A 296 -3.66 -12.07 -2.12
N LEU A 297 -3.33 -13.11 -1.36
CA LEU A 297 -2.65 -14.30 -1.89
C LEU A 297 -3.53 -15.07 -2.88
N ILE A 298 -4.81 -15.25 -2.55
CA ILE A 298 -5.79 -15.94 -3.42
C ILE A 298 -5.86 -15.24 -4.78
N LYS A 299 -6.00 -13.89 -4.77
CA LYS A 299 -6.03 -13.08 -5.99
C LYS A 299 -4.71 -13.10 -6.75
N MET A 300 -3.58 -12.96 -6.05
CA MET A 300 -2.23 -12.95 -6.63
C MET A 300 -1.97 -14.23 -7.41
N LEU A 301 -2.37 -15.38 -6.87
CA LEU A 301 -2.19 -16.68 -7.50
C LEU A 301 -3.31 -17.04 -8.50
N GLY A 302 -4.34 -16.20 -8.62
CA GLY A 302 -5.42 -16.37 -9.59
C GLY A 302 -6.46 -17.45 -9.25
N PHE A 303 -6.62 -17.77 -7.96
CA PHE A 303 -7.66 -18.69 -7.48
C PHE A 303 -8.95 -17.95 -7.16
N GLN A 304 -10.10 -18.63 -7.24
CA GLN A 304 -11.40 -18.02 -6.92
C GLN A 304 -11.73 -18.06 -5.43
N SER A 305 -11.21 -19.06 -4.71
CA SER A 305 -11.46 -19.23 -3.29
C SER A 305 -10.30 -19.88 -2.54
N PHE A 306 -10.36 -19.85 -1.22
CA PHE A 306 -9.37 -20.49 -0.37
C PHE A 306 -9.41 -22.02 -0.54
N GLU A 307 -10.60 -22.60 -0.67
CA GLU A 307 -10.80 -24.05 -0.81
C GLU A 307 -10.09 -24.60 -2.06
N GLU A 308 -10.08 -23.83 -3.15
CA GLU A 308 -9.37 -24.19 -4.38
C GLU A 308 -7.84 -24.09 -4.20
N LEU A 309 -7.38 -23.12 -3.40
CA LEU A 309 -5.96 -22.92 -3.09
C LEU A 309 -5.42 -24.01 -2.13
N VAL A 310 -6.22 -24.51 -1.18
CA VAL A 310 -5.82 -25.58 -0.25
C VAL A 310 -5.51 -26.89 -0.98
N ALA A 311 -6.15 -27.14 -2.12
CA ALA A 311 -5.84 -28.29 -2.98
C ALA A 311 -4.43 -28.22 -3.61
N ARG A 312 -3.77 -27.06 -3.54
CA ARG A 312 -2.38 -26.87 -3.96
C ARG A 312 -1.44 -27.16 -2.79
N ASN A 313 -0.53 -28.11 -2.99
CA ASN A 313 0.58 -28.36 -2.09
C ASN A 313 1.83 -27.63 -2.59
N LEU A 314 2.43 -26.76 -1.76
CA LEU A 314 3.59 -25.94 -2.10
C LEU A 314 4.92 -26.72 -2.14
N ASN A 315 4.95 -28.00 -1.79
CA ASN A 315 6.13 -28.86 -2.01
C ASN A 315 6.11 -29.53 -3.39
N ASP A 316 4.93 -29.78 -3.96
CA ASP A 316 4.78 -30.52 -5.22
C ASP A 316 4.49 -29.63 -6.43
N LYS A 317 3.73 -28.53 -6.23
CA LYS A 317 3.22 -27.69 -7.32
C LYS A 317 3.22 -26.21 -6.93
N GLY A 318 3.63 -25.36 -7.87
CA GLY A 318 3.39 -23.92 -7.75
C GLY A 318 4.57 -22.99 -7.93
N TYR A 319 5.72 -23.53 -8.31
CA TYR A 319 6.92 -22.78 -8.60
C TYR A 319 7.39 -23.15 -9.99
N GLU A 320 8.18 -22.28 -10.60
CA GLU A 320 8.89 -22.65 -11.82
C GLU A 320 9.68 -23.95 -11.59
N PRO A 321 9.68 -24.92 -12.53
CA PRO A 321 10.41 -26.18 -12.34
C PRO A 321 11.91 -26.03 -12.03
N SER A 322 12.51 -24.89 -12.36
CA SER A 322 13.90 -24.56 -12.06
C SER A 322 14.12 -24.03 -10.63
N TYR A 323 13.04 -23.70 -9.90
CA TYR A 323 13.11 -23.19 -8.53
C TYR A 323 13.31 -24.31 -7.52
N LEU A 324 14.41 -24.22 -6.76
CA LEU A 324 14.73 -25.15 -5.69
C LEU A 324 13.99 -24.74 -4.41
N ARG A 325 12.73 -25.16 -4.23
CA ARG A 325 12.01 -25.00 -2.95
C ARG A 325 12.80 -25.56 -1.75
N GLN A 326 13.70 -26.50 -2.00
CA GLN A 326 14.66 -26.99 -1.02
C GLN A 326 15.50 -25.87 -0.38
N GLN A 327 15.86 -24.82 -1.11
CA GLN A 327 16.60 -23.68 -0.55
C GLN A 327 15.80 -22.94 0.53
N PHE A 328 14.49 -22.78 0.32
CA PHE A 328 13.60 -22.21 1.34
C PHE A 328 13.53 -23.10 2.58
N ILE A 329 13.35 -24.41 2.39
CA ILE A 329 13.23 -25.38 3.50
C ILE A 329 14.55 -25.42 4.29
N ASP A 330 15.68 -25.56 3.61
CA ASP A 330 16.99 -25.62 4.23
C ASP A 330 17.29 -24.33 5.02
N GLN A 331 16.89 -23.17 4.49
CA GLN A 331 17.07 -21.89 5.16
C GLN A 331 16.15 -21.75 6.38
N ILE A 332 14.86 -22.05 6.25
CA ILE A 332 13.91 -21.87 7.36
C ILE A 332 14.13 -22.88 8.49
N GLU A 333 14.57 -24.11 8.19
CA GLU A 333 14.89 -25.12 9.20
C GLU A 333 16.20 -24.81 9.93
N LYS A 334 17.17 -24.20 9.25
CA LYS A 334 18.48 -23.84 9.82
C LYS A 334 18.44 -22.54 10.61
N GLU A 335 17.79 -21.50 10.07
CA GLU A 335 17.83 -20.14 10.60
C GLU A 335 16.54 -19.77 11.37
N GLY A 336 15.46 -20.55 11.23
CA GLY A 336 14.16 -20.30 11.86
C GLY A 336 13.32 -19.22 11.17
N GLU A 337 13.90 -18.48 10.22
CA GLU A 337 13.27 -17.47 9.40
C GLU A 337 13.92 -17.37 8.01
N VAL A 338 13.15 -16.87 7.05
CA VAL A 338 13.56 -16.58 5.68
C VAL A 338 13.16 -15.15 5.41
N ASN A 339 14.12 -14.34 4.96
CA ASN A 339 13.89 -12.93 4.67
C ASN A 339 14.29 -12.63 3.22
N ASN A 340 13.42 -11.92 2.50
CA ASN A 340 13.59 -11.43 1.13
C ASN A 340 14.00 -12.50 0.12
N LEU A 341 13.44 -13.71 0.21
CA LEU A 341 13.73 -14.75 -0.76
C LEU A 341 12.96 -14.48 -2.06
N GLU A 342 13.68 -14.11 -3.11
CA GLU A 342 13.10 -13.92 -4.44
C GLU A 342 12.96 -15.26 -5.17
N SER A 343 11.77 -15.53 -5.71
CA SER A 343 11.47 -16.78 -6.41
C SER A 343 10.41 -16.58 -7.49
N ILE A 344 10.27 -17.54 -8.40
CA ILE A 344 9.24 -17.51 -9.45
C ILE A 344 8.13 -18.49 -9.09
N TRP A 345 6.93 -17.96 -8.94
CA TRP A 345 5.73 -18.72 -8.63
C TRP A 345 4.84 -18.84 -9.86
N ILE A 346 4.17 -19.97 -10.01
CA ILE A 346 3.22 -20.22 -11.09
C ILE A 346 1.79 -20.01 -10.56
N CYS A 347 1.04 -19.14 -11.21
CA CYS A 347 -0.39 -18.91 -10.91
C CYS A 347 -1.26 -20.08 -11.39
N HIS A 348 -2.51 -20.15 -10.94
CA HIS A 348 -3.46 -21.19 -11.36
C HIS A 348 -3.60 -21.31 -12.89
N ASN A 349 -3.54 -20.18 -13.60
CA ASN A 349 -3.63 -20.11 -15.06
C ASN A 349 -2.30 -20.38 -15.79
N GLY A 350 -1.25 -20.82 -15.09
CA GLY A 350 0.08 -21.07 -15.66
C GLY A 350 0.95 -19.82 -15.85
N LYS A 351 0.48 -18.63 -15.47
CA LYS A 351 1.27 -17.39 -15.54
C LYS A 351 2.38 -17.41 -14.48
N GLU A 352 3.60 -17.11 -14.90
CA GLU A 352 4.73 -16.89 -13.99
C GLU A 352 4.69 -15.48 -13.38
N ILE A 353 4.90 -15.42 -12.07
CA ILE A 353 5.06 -14.18 -11.31
C ILE A 353 6.36 -14.25 -10.50
N PHE A 354 7.07 -13.12 -10.45
CA PHE A 354 8.20 -12.97 -9.55
C PHE A 354 7.68 -12.56 -8.19
N VAL A 355 8.04 -13.31 -7.16
CA VAL A 355 7.62 -13.00 -5.80
C VAL A 355 8.80 -12.86 -4.88
N ARG A 356 8.61 -12.04 -3.85
CA ARG A 356 9.50 -11.94 -2.70
C ARG A 356 8.80 -12.51 -1.48
N GLU A 357 9.40 -13.53 -0.90
CA GLU A 357 8.85 -14.30 0.22
C GLU A 357 9.61 -13.98 1.52
N ASN A 358 8.86 -13.75 2.60
CA ASN A 358 9.38 -13.75 3.96
C ASN A 358 8.59 -14.75 4.78
N ALA A 359 9.25 -15.60 5.56
CA ALA A 359 8.57 -16.61 6.37
C ALA A 359 9.29 -16.85 7.70
N LYS A 360 8.53 -17.30 8.71
CA LYS A 360 9.05 -17.64 10.03
C LYS A 360 8.48 -18.98 10.50
N ALA A 361 9.34 -19.80 11.11
CA ALA A 361 8.93 -21.04 11.75
C ALA A 361 8.35 -20.77 13.15
N ILE A 362 7.19 -21.35 13.41
CA ILE A 362 6.55 -21.35 14.73
C ILE A 362 6.67 -22.75 15.31
N TYR A 363 7.12 -22.80 16.57
CA TYR A 363 7.44 -24.03 17.28
C TYR A 363 6.40 -24.31 18.37
N ASP A 364 6.21 -25.59 18.68
CA ASP A 364 5.46 -26.02 19.87
C ASP A 364 6.32 -25.92 21.15
N SER A 365 5.74 -26.30 22.29
CA SER A 365 6.42 -26.30 23.59
C SER A 365 7.61 -27.27 23.68
N ASP A 366 7.68 -28.26 22.78
CA ASP A 366 8.73 -29.28 22.72
C ASP A 366 9.82 -28.91 21.69
N GLY A 367 9.74 -27.73 21.08
CA GLY A 367 10.72 -27.22 20.11
C GLY A 367 10.55 -27.79 18.69
N LYS A 368 9.44 -28.46 18.40
CA LYS A 368 9.13 -28.98 17.06
C LYS A 368 8.34 -27.94 16.27
N ILE A 369 8.61 -27.85 14.97
CA ILE A 369 7.90 -26.91 14.08
C ILE A 369 6.42 -27.32 13.97
N LEU A 370 5.55 -26.38 14.33
CA LEU A 370 4.10 -26.49 14.24
C LEU A 370 3.59 -26.06 12.86
N TYR A 371 4.05 -24.89 12.38
CA TYR A 371 3.73 -24.34 11.06
C TYR A 371 4.69 -23.21 10.68
N TYR A 372 4.67 -22.80 9.42
CA TYR A 372 5.35 -21.62 8.88
C TYR A 372 4.33 -20.51 8.63
N ASP A 373 4.61 -19.31 9.14
CA ASP A 373 3.88 -18.09 8.80
C ASP A 373 4.67 -17.30 7.77
N GLY A 374 4.05 -16.98 6.64
CA GLY A 374 4.72 -16.31 5.54
C GLY A 374 3.93 -15.18 4.92
N SER A 375 4.67 -14.28 4.28
CA SER A 375 4.17 -13.19 3.47
C SER A 375 4.85 -13.22 2.11
N VAL A 376 4.07 -12.95 1.07
CA VAL A 376 4.48 -13.02 -0.33
C VAL A 376 4.09 -11.71 -0.98
N GLU A 377 5.01 -11.11 -1.70
CA GLU A 377 4.78 -9.89 -2.46
C GLU A 377 5.08 -10.14 -3.93
N ASP A 378 4.17 -9.74 -4.82
CA ASP A 378 4.42 -9.79 -6.27
C ASP A 378 5.32 -8.62 -6.66
N ILE A 379 6.56 -8.93 -7.07
CA ILE A 379 7.56 -7.97 -7.52
C ILE A 379 7.71 -7.95 -9.04
N THR A 380 6.80 -8.57 -9.79
CA THR A 380 6.89 -8.73 -11.25
C THR A 380 6.98 -7.39 -11.98
N GLU A 381 6.13 -6.41 -11.63
CA GLU A 381 6.19 -5.09 -12.25
C GLU A 381 7.50 -4.36 -11.93
N ARG A 382 7.96 -4.46 -10.68
CA ARG A 382 9.23 -3.88 -10.25
C ARG A 382 10.40 -4.48 -11.04
N ARG A 383 10.50 -5.81 -11.10
CA ARG A 383 11.51 -6.53 -11.90
C ARG A 383 11.45 -6.15 -13.38
N LYS A 384 10.24 -6.04 -13.96
CA LYS A 384 10.06 -5.60 -15.35
C LYS A 384 10.53 -4.17 -15.56
N SER A 385 10.22 -3.25 -14.65
CA SER A 385 10.68 -1.86 -14.71
C SER A 385 12.19 -1.74 -14.56
N GLU A 386 12.79 -2.45 -13.61
CA GLU A 386 14.24 -2.48 -13.40
C GLU A 386 14.96 -3.06 -14.64
N ASN A 387 14.44 -4.16 -15.20
CA ASN A 387 14.96 -4.73 -16.45
C ASN A 387 14.78 -3.78 -17.64
N GLN A 388 13.63 -3.11 -17.78
CA GLN A 388 13.40 -2.12 -18.84
C GLN A 388 14.35 -0.93 -18.71
N GLN A 389 14.58 -0.41 -17.50
CA GLN A 389 15.56 0.63 -17.27
C GLN A 389 16.96 0.17 -17.66
N ALA A 390 17.37 -1.03 -17.22
CA ALA A 390 18.65 -1.61 -17.62
C ALA A 390 18.78 -1.75 -19.15
N LEU A 391 17.72 -2.23 -19.83
CA LEU A 391 17.65 -2.33 -21.29
C LEU A 391 17.76 -0.96 -21.98
N VAL A 392 17.08 0.08 -21.47
CA VAL A 392 17.18 1.44 -22.01
C VAL A 392 18.61 1.96 -21.87
N PHE A 393 19.23 1.81 -20.70
CA PHE A 393 20.63 2.18 -20.48
C PHE A 393 21.60 1.41 -21.41
N LEU A 394 21.36 0.12 -21.65
CA LEU A 394 22.17 -0.69 -22.58
C LEU A 394 21.96 -0.31 -24.05
N SER A 395 20.76 0.14 -24.43
CA SER A 395 20.43 0.49 -25.81
C SER A 395 21.05 1.83 -26.25
N LEU A 396 21.16 2.78 -25.33
CA LEU A 396 21.76 4.09 -25.59
C LEU A 396 23.27 3.96 -25.88
N PRO A 397 23.83 4.67 -26.87
CA PRO A 397 25.27 4.71 -27.14
C PRO A 397 26.02 5.64 -26.15
N LEU A 398 25.61 5.60 -24.88
CA LEU A 398 26.12 6.43 -23.79
C LEU A 398 26.99 5.58 -22.88
N LEU A 399 28.27 5.93 -22.78
CA LEU A 399 29.25 5.17 -22.02
C LEU A 399 29.34 5.74 -20.60
N ILE A 400 28.83 5.04 -19.59
CA ILE A 400 28.82 5.52 -18.20
C ILE A 400 29.94 4.83 -17.44
N TYR A 401 30.75 5.59 -16.71
CA TYR A 401 31.81 5.04 -15.87
C TYR A 401 31.80 5.62 -14.47
N TYR A 402 32.29 4.82 -13.53
CA TYR A 402 32.76 5.27 -12.22
C TYR A 402 34.28 5.09 -12.17
N SER A 403 34.99 6.06 -11.63
CA SER A 403 36.43 5.98 -11.43
C SER A 403 36.83 6.66 -10.13
N GLU A 404 37.79 6.09 -9.41
CA GLU A 404 38.38 6.73 -8.24
C GLU A 404 39.44 7.75 -8.67
N THR A 405 39.64 8.81 -7.88
CA THR A 405 40.69 9.84 -8.08
C THR A 405 42.14 9.33 -7.98
N THR A 406 42.38 8.02 -8.03
CA THR A 406 43.76 7.53 -8.06
C THR A 406 44.41 7.96 -9.38
N ASN A 407 45.70 8.34 -9.35
CA ASN A 407 46.54 8.69 -10.51
C ASN A 407 46.63 7.62 -11.62
N ASN A 408 45.85 6.54 -11.52
CA ASN A 408 45.83 5.41 -12.43
C ASN A 408 44.66 5.45 -13.42
N TYR A 409 43.70 6.38 -13.30
CA TYR A 409 42.55 6.55 -14.23
C TYR A 409 41.83 5.25 -14.60
N ALA A 410 41.80 4.27 -13.68
CA ALA A 410 41.12 3.00 -13.87
C ALA A 410 39.65 3.15 -13.46
N ALA A 411 38.75 2.56 -14.23
CA ALA A 411 37.34 2.56 -13.87
C ALA A 411 37.09 1.57 -12.73
N THR A 412 36.32 1.96 -11.72
CA THR A 412 35.75 1.01 -10.73
C THR A 412 34.57 0.28 -11.33
N TRP A 413 33.86 0.92 -12.25
CA TRP A 413 32.76 0.33 -12.99
C TRP A 413 32.61 1.05 -14.34
N ILE A 414 32.22 0.34 -15.39
CA ILE A 414 31.92 0.93 -16.69
C ILE A 414 30.77 0.17 -17.33
N SER A 415 29.91 0.87 -18.05
CA SER A 415 28.73 0.29 -18.69
C SER A 415 29.12 -0.72 -19.77
N GLU A 416 28.28 -1.74 -19.94
CA GLU A 416 28.58 -2.90 -20.80
C GLU A 416 28.68 -2.55 -22.28
N ASN A 417 28.00 -1.47 -22.69
CA ASN A 417 28.07 -0.93 -24.05
C ASN A 417 29.45 -0.36 -24.43
N VAL A 418 30.43 -0.30 -23.51
CA VAL A 418 31.82 0.09 -23.77
C VAL A 418 32.44 -0.68 -24.93
N ASN A 419 32.15 -1.98 -25.04
CA ASN A 419 32.69 -2.81 -26.10
C ASN A 419 32.16 -2.40 -27.47
N ARG A 420 30.85 -2.13 -27.57
CA ARG A 420 30.23 -1.65 -28.82
C ARG A 420 30.77 -0.29 -29.26
N VAL A 421 30.99 0.62 -28.31
CA VAL A 421 31.40 2.01 -28.61
C VAL A 421 32.91 2.12 -28.88
N THR A 422 33.74 1.42 -28.12
CA THR A 422 35.21 1.57 -28.19
C THR A 422 35.94 0.40 -28.86
N GLY A 423 35.25 -0.74 -29.02
CA GLY A 423 35.82 -2.01 -29.48
C GLY A 423 36.66 -2.76 -28.43
N PHE A 424 36.76 -2.25 -27.20
CA PHE A 424 37.52 -2.88 -26.12
C PHE A 424 36.60 -3.58 -25.11
N ASN A 425 37.03 -4.73 -24.62
CA ASN A 425 36.36 -5.38 -23.51
C ASN A 425 36.44 -4.48 -22.26
N ARG A 426 35.32 -4.40 -21.53
CA ARG A 426 35.19 -3.76 -20.22
C ARG A 426 36.33 -4.07 -19.26
N ASP A 427 36.79 -5.32 -19.21
CA ASP A 427 37.80 -5.78 -18.24
C ASP A 427 39.10 -4.95 -18.36
N VAL A 428 39.43 -4.51 -19.58
CA VAL A 428 40.62 -3.69 -19.84
C VAL A 428 40.55 -2.33 -19.14
N PHE A 429 39.36 -1.73 -19.04
CA PHE A 429 39.15 -0.45 -18.35
C PHE A 429 39.19 -0.59 -16.83
N LEU A 430 38.86 -1.77 -16.30
CA LEU A 430 38.89 -2.07 -14.86
C LEU A 430 40.30 -2.45 -14.39
N GLU A 431 41.04 -3.21 -15.20
CA GLU A 431 42.32 -3.81 -14.79
C GLU A 431 43.54 -2.97 -15.18
N LYS A 432 43.53 -2.33 -16.35
CA LYS A 432 44.73 -1.64 -16.87
C LYS A 432 44.78 -0.18 -16.41
N LYS A 433 45.74 0.09 -15.54
CA LYS A 433 46.11 1.45 -15.13
C LYS A 433 46.51 2.31 -16.35
N ASN A 434 46.08 3.55 -16.35
CA ASN A 434 46.34 4.58 -17.36
C ASN A 434 45.86 4.23 -18.77
N PHE A 435 45.01 3.21 -18.92
CA PHE A 435 44.54 2.75 -20.23
C PHE A 435 43.81 3.85 -21.01
N TRP A 436 42.93 4.59 -20.34
CA TRP A 436 42.26 5.75 -20.94
C TRP A 436 43.26 6.85 -21.35
N SER A 437 44.11 7.29 -20.42
CA SER A 437 45.04 8.41 -20.65
C SER A 437 46.11 8.14 -21.71
N GLY A 438 46.44 6.86 -21.95
CA GLY A 438 47.41 6.44 -22.96
C GLY A 438 46.86 6.45 -24.39
N ARG A 439 45.54 6.59 -24.57
CA ARG A 439 44.85 6.59 -25.86
C ARG A 439 44.27 7.94 -26.27
N LEU A 440 44.49 8.97 -25.45
CA LEU A 440 44.21 10.35 -25.82
C LEU A 440 45.10 10.78 -26.99
N HIS A 441 44.54 11.51 -27.94
CA HIS A 441 45.32 12.09 -29.03
C HIS A 441 46.44 12.98 -28.47
N PRO A 442 47.67 12.96 -29.05
CA PRO A 442 48.81 13.71 -28.54
C PRO A 442 48.51 15.19 -28.25
N ASP A 443 47.83 15.89 -29.16
CA ASP A 443 47.49 17.31 -28.99
C ASP A 443 46.49 17.57 -27.85
N ASP A 444 45.65 16.58 -27.51
CA ASP A 444 44.59 16.73 -26.50
C ASP A 444 45.06 16.32 -25.10
N ARG A 445 46.11 15.48 -25.02
CA ARG A 445 46.55 14.82 -23.79
C ARG A 445 46.82 15.79 -22.64
N ASP A 446 47.63 16.81 -22.86
CA ASP A 446 48.01 17.75 -21.80
C ASP A 446 46.84 18.62 -21.32
N ARG A 447 45.92 18.95 -22.23
CA ARG A 447 44.70 19.72 -21.91
C ARG A 447 43.74 18.87 -21.07
N VAL A 448 43.49 17.64 -21.51
CA VAL A 448 42.54 16.73 -20.87
C VAL A 448 43.05 16.28 -19.50
N VAL A 449 44.30 15.86 -19.40
CA VAL A 449 44.88 15.42 -18.12
C VAL A 449 44.88 16.55 -17.09
N ARG A 450 45.14 17.80 -17.49
CA ARG A 450 45.02 18.95 -16.57
C ARG A 450 43.60 19.15 -16.07
N ALA A 451 42.62 19.15 -16.97
CA ALA A 451 41.21 19.30 -16.60
C ALA A 451 40.75 18.23 -15.60
N PHE A 452 41.19 16.98 -15.77
CA PHE A 452 40.85 15.89 -14.84
C PHE A 452 41.59 15.98 -13.49
N ASN A 453 42.81 16.54 -13.45
CA ASN A 453 43.58 16.69 -12.21
C ASN A 453 43.17 17.90 -11.37
N GLU A 454 42.59 18.94 -11.99
CA GLU A 454 42.21 20.19 -11.32
C GLU A 454 40.83 20.12 -10.64
N LEU A 455 40.08 19.03 -10.85
CA LEU A 455 38.73 18.83 -10.30
C LEU A 455 38.69 18.71 -8.78
N GLN A 456 37.85 19.53 -8.14
CA GLN A 456 37.52 19.43 -6.71
C GLN A 456 36.18 18.73 -6.46
N GLU A 457 35.78 18.60 -5.19
CA GLU A 457 34.54 17.94 -4.77
C GLU A 457 33.28 18.71 -5.22
N SER A 458 32.28 17.99 -5.76
CA SER A 458 31.00 18.53 -6.24
C SER A 458 31.11 19.43 -7.47
N GLU A 459 32.19 19.31 -8.22
CA GLU A 459 32.44 20.05 -9.45
C GLU A 459 32.07 19.20 -10.68
N LYS A 460 31.35 19.83 -11.61
CA LYS A 460 30.95 19.24 -12.88
C LYS A 460 31.83 19.80 -13.99
N GLY A 461 32.26 18.95 -14.91
CA GLY A 461 33.05 19.37 -16.06
C GLY A 461 32.57 18.69 -17.33
N GLU A 462 32.78 19.38 -18.45
CA GLU A 462 32.57 18.85 -19.79
C GLU A 462 33.79 19.12 -20.65
N ILE A 463 34.24 18.11 -21.38
CA ILE A 463 35.42 18.23 -22.24
C ILE A 463 35.29 17.36 -23.48
N GLU A 464 35.58 17.94 -24.64
CA GLU A 464 35.68 17.23 -25.92
C GLU A 464 37.14 16.86 -26.18
N TYR A 465 37.41 15.60 -26.53
CA TYR A 465 38.74 15.12 -26.90
C TYR A 465 38.70 13.96 -27.88
N ARG A 466 39.82 13.76 -28.59
CA ARG A 466 40.01 12.59 -29.46
C ARG A 466 40.58 11.42 -28.67
N TRP A 467 39.96 10.26 -28.82
CA TRP A 467 40.37 9.02 -28.16
C TRP A 467 40.47 7.85 -29.14
N GLN A 468 41.51 7.03 -29.00
CA GLN A 468 41.85 5.96 -29.94
C GLN A 468 41.10 4.66 -29.65
N CYS A 469 40.13 4.33 -30.52
CA CYS A 469 39.35 3.10 -30.48
C CYS A 469 40.17 1.84 -30.86
N ALA A 470 39.60 0.66 -30.69
CA ALA A 470 40.30 -0.62 -30.92
C ALA A 470 40.70 -0.86 -32.37
N ASN A 471 39.99 -0.25 -33.32
CA ASN A 471 40.34 -0.20 -34.74
C ASN A 471 41.57 0.67 -35.04
N GLY A 472 42.09 1.41 -34.05
CA GLY A 472 43.24 2.31 -34.18
C GLY A 472 42.88 3.74 -34.62
N GLU A 473 41.62 3.99 -34.97
CA GLU A 473 41.13 5.31 -35.37
C GLU A 473 40.83 6.19 -34.15
N TYR A 474 40.97 7.51 -34.33
CA TYR A 474 40.58 8.49 -33.32
C TYR A 474 39.14 8.90 -33.52
N HIS A 475 38.33 8.72 -32.49
CA HIS A 475 36.96 9.21 -32.41
C HIS A 475 36.91 10.42 -31.48
N TRP A 476 36.02 11.36 -31.77
CA TRP A 476 35.74 12.48 -30.88
C TRP A 476 34.73 12.06 -29.82
N PHE A 477 35.10 12.19 -28.55
CA PHE A 477 34.21 11.97 -27.42
C PHE A 477 33.99 13.27 -26.66
N LEU A 478 32.74 13.52 -26.30
CA LEU A 478 32.37 14.44 -25.23
C LEU A 478 32.28 13.65 -23.93
N ASP A 479 33.13 13.99 -22.96
CA ASP A 479 33.04 13.46 -21.60
C ASP A 479 32.41 14.50 -20.67
N SER A 480 31.26 14.17 -20.11
CA SER A 480 30.56 14.95 -19.07
C SER A 480 30.65 14.19 -17.76
N TYR A 481 31.28 14.79 -16.75
CA TYR A 481 31.58 14.13 -15.49
C TYR A 481 31.26 14.99 -14.27
N ASN A 482 31.06 14.33 -13.14
CA ASN A 482 30.80 14.93 -11.85
C ASN A 482 31.57 14.17 -10.75
N SER A 483 32.15 14.90 -9.82
CA SER A 483 32.85 14.33 -8.67
C SER A 483 31.95 14.32 -7.43
N PHE A 484 31.98 13.25 -6.62
CA PHE A 484 31.26 13.18 -5.35
C PHE A 484 32.00 12.32 -4.32
N LYS A 485 31.78 12.56 -3.01
CA LYS A 485 32.35 11.71 -1.95
C LYS A 485 31.50 10.47 -1.72
N LYS A 486 32.12 9.29 -1.78
CA LYS A 486 31.45 8.01 -1.51
C LYS A 486 31.26 7.72 -0.01
N ASN A 487 32.06 8.35 0.86
CA ASN A 487 32.15 8.01 2.29
C ASN A 487 32.76 9.13 3.17
N LEU A 488 32.49 9.07 4.48
CA LEU A 488 32.94 10.03 5.52
C LEU A 488 34.49 10.18 5.60
N GLN A 489 35.24 9.22 5.06
CA GLN A 489 36.71 9.26 4.95
C GLN A 489 37.24 10.14 3.81
N GLY A 490 36.39 10.77 2.98
CA GLY A 490 36.84 11.78 2.01
C GLY A 490 37.34 11.25 0.66
N LYS A 491 37.05 9.98 0.29
CA LYS A 491 37.42 9.45 -1.03
C LYS A 491 36.46 9.97 -2.10
N ILE A 492 36.99 10.73 -3.05
CA ILE A 492 36.25 11.31 -4.17
C ILE A 492 36.15 10.26 -5.29
N GLU A 493 34.95 10.01 -5.78
CA GLU A 493 34.64 9.15 -6.93
C GLU A 493 34.05 10.03 -8.05
N PHE A 494 34.49 9.79 -9.27
CA PHE A 494 33.93 10.41 -10.47
C PHE A 494 32.86 9.52 -11.06
N ILE A 495 31.73 10.12 -11.43
CA ILE A 495 30.79 9.54 -12.39
C ILE A 495 30.89 10.34 -13.68
N GLY A 496 31.15 9.67 -14.79
CA GLY A 496 31.26 10.32 -16.08
C GLY A 496 30.53 9.58 -17.18
N VAL A 497 30.24 10.31 -18.25
CA VAL A 497 29.48 9.84 -19.40
C VAL A 497 30.19 10.26 -20.68
N TRP A 498 30.53 9.30 -21.53
CA TRP A 498 31.07 9.56 -22.87
C TRP A 498 29.98 9.47 -23.93
N ILE A 499 29.98 10.45 -24.82
CA ILE A 499 29.16 10.51 -26.02
C ILE A 499 30.08 10.61 -27.22
N ASP A 500 29.97 9.69 -28.17
CA ASP A 500 30.68 9.81 -29.46
C ASP A 500 30.04 10.94 -30.27
N ILE A 501 30.81 11.97 -30.55
CA ILE A 501 30.43 13.16 -31.32
C ILE A 501 31.17 13.24 -32.67
N THR A 502 31.78 12.15 -33.12
CA THR A 502 32.59 12.09 -34.36
C THR A 502 31.78 12.51 -35.58
N GLU A 503 30.55 12.01 -35.74
CA GLU A 503 29.69 12.40 -36.87
C GLU A 503 29.34 13.89 -36.84
N ARG A 504 29.11 14.45 -35.65
CA ARG A 504 28.88 15.90 -35.51
C ARG A 504 30.10 16.69 -35.96
N LYS A 505 31.31 16.30 -35.53
CA LYS A 505 32.56 16.97 -35.93
C LYS A 505 32.83 16.86 -37.43
N LYS A 506 32.58 15.70 -38.05
CA LYS A 506 32.71 15.53 -39.51
C LYS A 506 31.76 16.46 -40.28
N VAL A 507 30.53 16.66 -39.80
CA VAL A 507 29.58 17.59 -40.43
C VAL A 507 30.04 19.04 -40.27
N GLU A 508 30.54 19.42 -39.09
CA GLU A 508 31.10 20.76 -38.84
C GLU A 508 32.32 21.03 -39.75
N GLU A 509 33.25 20.08 -39.85
CA GLU A 509 34.43 20.17 -40.72
C GLU A 509 34.05 20.21 -42.20
N ALA A 510 33.12 19.36 -42.66
CA ALA A 510 32.66 19.35 -44.04
C ALA A 510 31.92 20.66 -44.41
N LEU A 511 31.18 21.24 -43.46
CA LEU A 511 30.55 22.55 -43.65
C LEU A 511 31.63 23.64 -43.79
N GLN A 512 32.64 23.65 -42.92
CA GLN A 512 33.74 24.59 -42.99
C GLN A 512 34.54 24.46 -44.29
N GLU A 513 34.87 23.24 -44.70
CA GLU A 513 35.59 22.99 -45.96
C GLU A 513 34.77 23.45 -47.17
N SER A 514 33.45 23.23 -47.14
CA SER A 514 32.53 23.71 -48.16
C SER A 514 32.50 25.25 -48.22
N GLU A 515 32.40 25.92 -47.06
CA GLU A 515 32.45 27.38 -46.96
C GLU A 515 33.77 27.96 -47.50
N GLU A 516 34.90 27.36 -47.13
CA GLU A 516 36.24 27.76 -47.60
C GLU A 516 36.37 27.54 -49.11
N ARG A 517 35.87 26.42 -49.63
CA ARG A 517 35.84 26.10 -51.07
C ARG A 517 35.00 27.11 -51.85
N TYR A 518 33.78 27.43 -51.38
CA TYR A 518 32.93 28.44 -52.02
C TYR A 518 33.59 29.82 -51.99
N ARG A 519 34.18 30.22 -50.85
CA ARG A 519 34.92 31.47 -50.72
C ARG A 519 36.05 31.55 -51.74
N MET A 520 36.83 30.47 -51.90
CA MET A 520 37.93 30.42 -52.86
C MET A 520 37.45 30.55 -54.31
N ILE A 521 36.37 29.85 -54.70
CA ILE A 521 35.80 29.92 -56.05
C ILE A 521 35.34 31.34 -56.38
N VAL A 522 34.63 31.99 -55.45
CA VAL A 522 34.07 33.33 -55.69
C VAL A 522 35.18 34.41 -55.70
N GLU A 523 36.17 34.31 -54.82
CA GLU A 523 37.28 35.27 -54.73
C GLU A 523 38.28 35.18 -55.89
N THR A 524 38.38 34.01 -56.55
CA THR A 524 39.26 33.80 -57.70
C THR A 524 38.57 34.00 -59.05
N ALA A 525 37.28 34.33 -59.07
CA ALA A 525 36.54 34.58 -60.30
C ALA A 525 37.10 35.78 -61.10
N HIS A 526 37.08 35.67 -62.43
CA HIS A 526 37.55 36.72 -63.35
C HIS A 526 36.52 37.83 -63.57
N ASP A 527 35.24 37.55 -63.30
CA ASP A 527 34.14 38.50 -63.34
C ASP A 527 33.89 39.07 -61.93
N ILE A 528 33.30 40.26 -61.87
CA ILE A 528 32.85 40.84 -60.61
C ILE A 528 31.63 40.04 -60.15
N VAL A 529 31.65 39.50 -58.93
CA VAL A 529 30.52 38.76 -58.35
C VAL A 529 30.04 39.51 -57.13
N TRP A 530 28.75 39.86 -57.08
CA TRP A 530 28.15 40.55 -55.96
C TRP A 530 26.78 40.01 -55.60
N MET A 531 26.33 40.34 -54.40
CA MET A 531 24.96 40.12 -53.97
C MET A 531 24.36 41.42 -53.45
N LEU A 532 23.08 41.64 -53.75
CA LEU A 532 22.28 42.75 -53.23
C LEU A 532 21.18 42.21 -52.33
N ASP A 533 20.86 42.93 -51.25
CA ASP A 533 19.63 42.70 -50.50
C ASP A 533 18.39 43.17 -51.27
N THR A 534 17.20 43.00 -50.67
CA THR A 534 15.93 43.45 -51.26
C THR A 534 15.80 44.97 -51.44
N GLN A 535 16.69 45.76 -50.84
CA GLN A 535 16.75 47.22 -50.92
C GLN A 535 17.76 47.69 -51.96
N GLY A 536 18.51 46.78 -52.59
CA GLY A 536 19.53 47.09 -53.57
C GLY A 536 20.86 47.53 -52.95
N CYS A 537 21.12 47.17 -51.70
CA CYS A 537 22.40 47.43 -51.04
C CYS A 537 23.32 46.22 -51.16
N PHE A 538 24.62 46.45 -51.38
CA PHE A 538 25.60 45.36 -51.48
C PHE A 538 25.78 44.63 -50.15
N ILE A 539 25.47 43.34 -50.11
CA ILE A 539 25.71 42.46 -48.95
C ILE A 539 26.98 41.62 -49.11
N PHE A 540 27.43 41.45 -50.35
CA PHE A 540 28.67 40.75 -50.67
C PHE A 540 29.22 41.26 -52.00
N ILE A 541 30.54 41.32 -52.11
CA ILE A 541 31.22 41.45 -53.40
C ILE A 541 32.64 40.89 -53.34
N ASN A 542 33.07 40.21 -54.41
CA ASN A 542 34.41 39.61 -54.49
C ASN A 542 35.53 40.65 -54.76
N LYS A 543 36.77 40.28 -54.45
CA LYS A 543 37.95 41.17 -54.64
C LYS A 543 38.22 41.57 -56.09
N ARG A 544 37.61 40.89 -57.06
CA ARG A 544 37.72 41.26 -58.47
C ARG A 544 37.19 42.67 -58.74
N ALA A 545 36.18 43.11 -57.97
CA ALA A 545 35.63 44.45 -58.03
C ALA A 545 36.68 45.56 -57.85
N GLU A 546 37.57 45.42 -56.87
CA GLU A 546 38.59 46.43 -56.56
C GLU A 546 39.58 46.58 -57.72
N LYS A 547 39.92 45.47 -58.38
CA LYS A 547 40.85 45.46 -59.52
C LYS A 547 40.27 46.12 -60.77
N ILE A 548 38.97 45.93 -61.02
CA ILE A 548 38.31 46.45 -62.23
C ILE A 548 37.87 47.89 -62.04
N THR A 549 37.30 48.23 -60.88
CA THR A 549 36.69 49.55 -60.65
C THR A 549 37.56 50.52 -59.85
N GLY A 550 38.61 50.01 -59.19
CA GLY A 550 39.50 50.79 -58.31
C GLY A 550 38.91 51.17 -56.95
N HIS A 551 37.62 50.93 -56.71
CA HIS A 551 36.99 51.16 -55.41
C HIS A 551 37.32 50.03 -54.42
N LYS A 552 37.47 50.37 -53.14
CA LYS A 552 37.61 49.34 -52.10
C LYS A 552 36.26 48.69 -51.81
N ILE A 553 36.24 47.38 -51.56
CA ILE A 553 35.03 46.64 -51.19
C ILE A 553 34.35 47.26 -49.96
N SER A 554 35.15 47.73 -48.99
CA SER A 554 34.66 48.42 -47.79
C SER A 554 33.79 49.63 -48.10
N ASP A 555 34.00 50.26 -49.25
CA ASP A 555 33.25 51.45 -49.65
C ASP A 555 31.92 51.11 -50.30
N TRP A 556 31.67 49.83 -50.61
CA TRP A 556 30.47 49.37 -51.33
C TRP A 556 29.53 48.56 -50.45
N ILE A 557 30.05 47.72 -49.55
CA ILE A 557 29.22 46.94 -48.63
C ILE A 557 28.29 47.88 -47.84
N GLY A 558 26.99 47.59 -47.88
CA GLY A 558 25.92 48.38 -47.27
C GLY A 558 25.45 49.59 -48.06
N LYS A 559 26.09 49.93 -49.19
CA LYS A 559 25.65 51.04 -50.06
C LYS A 559 24.78 50.57 -51.21
N SER A 560 23.93 51.47 -51.69
CA SER A 560 23.04 51.20 -52.83
C SER A 560 23.78 51.28 -54.16
N PHE A 561 23.49 50.33 -55.07
CA PHE A 561 24.05 50.30 -56.43
C PHE A 561 23.73 51.57 -57.25
N VAL A 562 22.67 52.28 -56.88
CA VAL A 562 22.17 53.50 -57.54
C VAL A 562 23.26 54.56 -57.68
N SER A 563 24.18 54.64 -56.72
CA SER A 563 25.27 55.63 -56.72
C SER A 563 26.39 55.35 -57.72
N LEU A 564 26.47 54.13 -58.25
CA LEU A 564 27.55 53.66 -59.12
C LEU A 564 27.13 53.55 -60.58
N VAL A 565 25.85 53.38 -60.83
CA VAL A 565 25.28 53.26 -62.18
C VAL A 565 25.21 54.62 -62.85
N HIS A 566 25.57 54.67 -64.13
CA HIS A 566 25.46 55.88 -64.94
C HIS A 566 24.01 56.43 -64.92
N PRO A 567 23.79 57.75 -64.77
CA PRO A 567 22.45 58.32 -64.57
C PRO A 567 21.42 57.93 -65.65
N GLU A 568 21.86 57.81 -66.90
CA GLU A 568 21.00 57.37 -68.03
C GLU A 568 20.55 55.90 -67.92
N ASP A 569 21.33 55.04 -67.25
CA ASP A 569 21.02 53.62 -67.10
C ASP A 569 20.21 53.33 -65.82
N LEU A 570 20.12 54.29 -64.89
CA LEU A 570 19.63 54.12 -63.53
C LEU A 570 18.17 53.65 -63.46
N ALA A 571 17.26 54.31 -64.18
CA ALA A 571 15.85 53.94 -64.21
C ALA A 571 15.64 52.53 -64.76
N ARG A 572 16.33 52.20 -65.86
CA ARG A 572 16.30 50.88 -66.49
C ARG A 572 16.84 49.79 -65.55
N VAL A 573 17.96 50.04 -64.88
CA VAL A 573 18.58 49.06 -63.97
C VAL A 573 17.73 48.83 -62.72
N GLN A 574 17.05 49.86 -62.21
CA GLN A 574 16.09 49.71 -61.10
C GLN A 574 14.90 48.82 -61.48
N GLU A 575 14.32 49.00 -62.66
CA GLU A 575 13.24 48.13 -63.15
C GLU A 575 13.71 46.68 -63.30
N ILE A 576 14.90 46.49 -63.84
CA ILE A 576 15.53 45.17 -63.98
C ILE A 576 15.74 44.53 -62.60
N PHE A 577 16.25 45.27 -61.63
CA PHE A 577 16.44 44.79 -60.26
C PHE A 577 15.11 44.34 -59.62
N LEU A 578 14.04 45.14 -59.76
CA LEU A 578 12.70 44.77 -59.28
C LEU A 578 12.16 43.53 -60.00
N ALA A 579 12.42 43.38 -61.30
CA ALA A 579 12.06 42.19 -62.05
C ALA A 579 12.83 40.94 -61.57
N THR A 580 14.10 41.10 -61.19
CA THR A 580 14.90 40.03 -60.57
C THR A 580 14.31 39.61 -59.23
N LEU A 581 13.94 40.57 -58.37
CA LEU A 581 13.29 40.27 -57.09
C LEU A 581 11.94 39.54 -57.23
N ARG A 582 11.26 39.68 -58.38
CA ARG A 582 10.04 38.93 -58.72
C ARG A 582 10.32 37.51 -59.25
N GLY A 583 11.57 37.04 -59.19
CA GLY A 583 11.94 35.68 -59.55
C GLY A 583 12.45 35.48 -60.98
N LYS A 584 12.65 36.56 -61.77
CA LYS A 584 13.11 36.43 -63.17
C LYS A 584 14.61 36.66 -63.29
N THR A 585 15.33 35.76 -63.92
CA THR A 585 16.73 36.01 -64.31
C THR A 585 16.80 37.11 -65.35
N GLN A 586 17.73 38.05 -65.18
CA GLN A 586 17.91 39.20 -66.07
C GLN A 586 19.33 39.24 -66.61
N SER A 587 19.48 39.62 -67.88
CA SER A 587 20.76 39.85 -68.54
C SER A 587 20.73 41.22 -69.19
N PHE A 588 21.70 42.08 -68.87
CA PHE A 588 21.71 43.46 -69.34
C PHE A 588 23.12 44.05 -69.33
N GLU A 589 23.33 45.07 -70.15
CA GLU A 589 24.53 45.90 -70.11
C GLU A 589 24.27 47.15 -69.25
N VAL A 590 25.26 47.55 -68.47
CA VAL A 590 25.20 48.75 -67.62
C VAL A 590 26.54 49.47 -67.62
N ARG A 591 26.49 50.80 -67.69
CA ARG A 591 27.64 51.67 -67.48
C ARG A 591 27.75 51.99 -66.00
N ILE A 592 28.94 51.80 -65.43
CA ILE A 592 29.27 52.19 -64.06
C ILE A 592 30.49 53.09 -64.04
N PHE A 593 30.69 53.83 -62.96
CA PHE A 593 31.88 54.66 -62.77
C PHE A 593 32.99 53.91 -62.02
N SER A 594 34.23 54.10 -62.47
CA SER A 594 35.43 53.77 -61.70
C SER A 594 35.69 54.82 -60.60
N ASN A 595 36.63 54.52 -59.69
CA ASN A 595 37.09 55.47 -58.69
C ASN A 595 37.80 56.71 -59.27
N THR A 596 38.26 56.65 -60.53
CA THR A 596 38.86 57.75 -61.28
C THR A 596 37.82 58.53 -62.11
N GLY A 597 36.56 58.08 -62.14
CA GLY A 597 35.48 58.68 -62.92
C GLY A 597 35.36 58.18 -64.36
N GLU A 598 36.13 57.17 -64.75
CA GLU A 598 36.03 56.53 -66.07
C GLU A 598 34.77 55.65 -66.14
N ILE A 599 34.21 55.51 -67.35
CA ILE A 599 33.03 54.66 -67.58
C ILE A 599 33.49 53.24 -67.88
N ILE A 600 33.05 52.30 -67.06
CA ILE A 600 33.22 50.85 -67.26
C ILE A 600 31.89 50.26 -67.70
N ILE A 601 31.90 49.49 -68.77
CA ILE A 601 30.71 48.81 -69.30
C ILE A 601 30.71 47.37 -68.82
N LEU A 602 29.74 47.01 -67.98
CA LEU A 602 29.55 45.65 -67.50
C LEU A 602 28.41 44.96 -68.26
N SER A 603 28.66 43.74 -68.72
CA SER A 603 27.62 42.77 -69.07
C SER A 603 27.24 41.99 -67.82
N VAL A 604 26.02 42.18 -67.34
CA VAL A 604 25.54 41.69 -66.04
C VAL A 604 24.49 40.62 -66.23
N ASN A 605 24.66 39.51 -65.53
CA ASN A 605 23.60 38.53 -65.33
C ASN A 605 23.21 38.53 -63.85
N SER A 606 21.92 38.68 -63.59
CA SER A 606 21.35 38.79 -62.25
C SER A 606 20.31 37.71 -62.02
N VAL A 607 20.45 36.96 -60.92
CA VAL A 607 19.57 35.86 -60.53
C VAL A 607 18.99 36.09 -59.13
N PRO A 608 17.72 35.71 -58.88
CA PRO A 608 17.15 35.76 -57.53
C PRO A 608 17.68 34.62 -56.66
N ILE A 609 18.01 34.92 -55.40
CA ILE A 609 18.24 33.92 -54.36
C ILE A 609 16.98 33.86 -53.50
N SER A 610 16.43 32.65 -53.36
CA SER A 610 15.26 32.41 -52.52
C SER A 610 15.58 31.48 -51.35
N HIS A 611 15.00 31.78 -50.19
CA HIS A 611 15.03 30.92 -49.02
C HIS A 611 13.58 30.64 -48.60
N GLY A 612 13.18 29.37 -48.56
CA GLY A 612 11.80 28.98 -48.26
C GLY A 612 10.75 29.50 -49.26
N GLY A 613 11.13 29.74 -50.52
CA GLY A 613 10.23 30.25 -51.57
C GLY A 613 10.06 31.77 -51.61
N ILE A 614 10.69 32.51 -50.69
CA ILE A 614 10.71 33.98 -50.67
C ILE A 614 12.08 34.44 -51.19
N VAL A 615 12.09 35.38 -52.13
CA VAL A 615 13.33 35.99 -52.63
C VAL A 615 13.93 36.89 -51.55
N THR A 616 15.12 36.56 -51.08
CA THR A 616 15.81 37.27 -49.98
C THR A 616 16.92 38.20 -50.47
N SER A 617 17.47 37.92 -51.64
CA SER A 617 18.58 38.68 -52.22
C SER A 617 18.69 38.39 -53.73
N THR A 618 19.54 39.14 -54.42
CA THR A 618 19.92 38.85 -55.82
C THR A 618 21.41 38.58 -55.90
N ALA A 619 21.82 37.49 -56.57
CA ALA A 619 23.21 37.25 -56.93
C ALA A 619 23.45 37.77 -58.35
N SER A 620 24.56 38.44 -58.59
CA SER A 620 24.87 38.96 -59.92
C SER A 620 26.34 38.79 -60.23
N PHE A 621 26.65 38.55 -61.50
CA PHE A 621 28.01 38.62 -62.00
C PHE A 621 28.09 39.57 -63.19
N GLY A 622 29.15 40.37 -63.23
CA GLY A 622 29.39 41.41 -64.20
C GLY A 622 30.75 41.22 -64.86
N ARG A 623 30.72 41.05 -66.18
CA ARG A 623 31.94 40.99 -67.00
C ARG A 623 32.22 42.36 -67.60
N ASP A 624 33.45 42.83 -67.44
CA ASP A 624 33.91 44.04 -68.12
C ASP A 624 34.04 43.78 -69.63
N ILE A 625 33.26 44.53 -70.42
CA ILE A 625 33.24 44.48 -71.88
C ILE A 625 33.67 45.81 -72.52
N THR A 626 34.27 46.72 -71.73
CA THR A 626 34.66 48.07 -72.17
C THR A 626 35.58 48.03 -73.38
N ALA A 627 36.66 47.23 -73.31
CA ALA A 627 37.61 47.08 -74.42
C ALA A 627 36.95 46.51 -75.70
N ARG A 628 36.00 45.59 -75.53
CA ARG A 628 35.25 45.01 -76.65
C ARG A 628 34.38 46.08 -77.33
N LYS A 629 33.63 46.87 -76.54
CA LYS A 629 32.77 47.94 -77.08
C LYS A 629 33.57 49.03 -77.78
N GLN A 630 34.71 49.45 -77.21
CA GLN A 630 35.62 50.39 -77.86
C GLN A 630 36.13 49.86 -79.20
N THR A 631 36.44 48.56 -79.28
CA THR A 631 36.89 47.93 -80.53
C THR A 631 35.76 47.86 -81.57
N GLU A 632 34.54 47.50 -81.17
CA GLU A 632 33.36 47.47 -82.05
C GLU A 632 33.03 48.88 -82.58
N GLU A 633 33.11 49.91 -81.74
CA GLU A 633 32.83 51.29 -82.12
C GLU A 633 33.93 51.91 -83.00
N ALA A 634 35.20 51.59 -82.72
CA ALA A 634 36.31 51.96 -83.59
C ALA A 634 36.20 51.29 -84.97
N LEU A 635 35.80 50.02 -85.02
CA LEU A 635 35.57 49.30 -86.27
C LEU A 635 34.39 49.93 -87.04
N LYS A 636 33.27 50.22 -86.37
CA LYS A 636 32.10 50.87 -86.98
C LYS A 636 32.43 52.26 -87.53
N SER A 637 33.21 53.05 -86.79
CA SER A 637 33.67 54.37 -87.21
C SER A 637 34.60 54.27 -88.42
N SER A 638 35.53 53.31 -88.41
CA SER A 638 36.44 53.05 -89.53
C SER A 638 35.70 52.62 -90.80
N VAL A 639 34.73 51.71 -90.69
CA VAL A 639 33.87 51.28 -91.80
C VAL A 639 33.05 52.46 -92.35
N SER A 640 32.49 53.30 -91.48
CA SER A 640 31.70 54.46 -91.89
C SER A 640 32.55 55.50 -92.62
N LEU A 641 33.78 55.75 -92.15
CA LEU A 641 34.75 56.64 -92.81
C LEU A 641 35.20 56.09 -94.17
N LEU A 642 35.48 54.78 -94.26
CA LEU A 642 35.84 54.14 -95.53
C LEU A 642 34.72 54.26 -96.56
N ASN A 643 33.46 54.02 -96.17
CA ASN A 643 32.31 54.21 -97.05
C ASN A 643 32.17 55.67 -97.51
N ALA A 644 32.26 56.63 -96.58
CA ALA A 644 32.19 58.05 -96.94
C ALA A 644 33.33 58.48 -97.89
N SER A 645 34.55 57.95 -97.68
CA SER A 645 35.69 58.22 -98.55
C SER A 645 35.47 57.67 -99.96
N LEU A 646 34.97 56.43 -100.10
CA LEU A 646 34.68 55.80 -101.40
C LEU A 646 33.63 56.57 -102.19
N GLU A 647 32.61 57.10 -101.53
CA GLU A 647 31.55 57.88 -102.19
C GLU A 647 31.99 59.31 -102.58
N SER A 648 32.99 59.86 -101.89
CA SER A 648 33.45 61.24 -102.15
C SER A 648 34.44 61.40 -103.30
N THR A 649 34.91 60.29 -103.92
CA THR A 649 35.90 60.36 -104.99
C THR A 649 35.29 60.84 -106.30
N ALA A 650 36.05 61.63 -107.07
CA ALA A 650 35.63 62.06 -108.40
C ALA A 650 35.69 60.94 -109.46
N ASP A 651 36.42 59.86 -109.17
CA ASP A 651 36.53 58.67 -110.02
C ASP A 651 35.46 57.64 -109.68
N GLY A 652 35.00 56.90 -110.71
CA GLY A 652 34.17 55.72 -110.54
C GLY A 652 35.00 54.53 -110.06
N ILE A 653 34.67 53.99 -108.88
CA ILE A 653 35.32 52.83 -108.28
C ILE A 653 34.39 51.63 -108.40
N LEU A 654 34.89 50.56 -109.04
CA LEU A 654 34.27 49.25 -109.08
C LEU A 654 35.21 48.22 -108.45
N ILE A 655 34.67 47.40 -107.56
CA ILE A 655 35.34 46.29 -106.91
C ILE A 655 34.70 45.01 -107.41
N VAL A 656 35.51 44.12 -107.99
CA VAL A 656 35.11 42.81 -108.49
C VAL A 656 35.81 41.68 -107.73
N ASP A 657 35.23 40.50 -107.74
CA ASP A 657 35.84 39.30 -107.17
C ASP A 657 36.91 38.71 -108.11
N GLY A 658 37.58 37.64 -107.66
CA GLY A 658 38.62 36.96 -108.44
C GLY A 658 38.10 36.27 -109.72
N LYS A 659 36.79 36.24 -109.96
CA LYS A 659 36.12 35.71 -111.15
C LYS A 659 35.51 36.81 -112.04
N GLY A 660 35.66 38.07 -111.66
CA GLY A 660 35.15 39.24 -112.39
C GLY A 660 33.75 39.70 -111.96
N GLY A 661 33.11 39.04 -110.98
CA GLY A 661 31.78 39.40 -110.51
C GLY A 661 31.79 40.69 -109.69
N ILE A 662 30.82 41.58 -109.94
CA ILE A 662 30.72 42.86 -109.23
C ILE A 662 30.43 42.65 -107.74
N ILE A 663 31.35 43.06 -106.85
CA ILE A 663 31.18 43.00 -105.38
C ILE A 663 30.62 44.32 -104.84
N LYS A 664 31.16 45.45 -105.30
CA LYS A 664 30.81 46.78 -104.77
C LYS A 664 31.19 47.86 -105.77
N TRP A 665 30.45 48.95 -105.80
CA TRP A 665 30.77 50.16 -106.55
C TRP A 665 30.51 51.39 -105.68
N ASN A 666 31.06 52.54 -106.08
CA ASN A 666 30.63 53.84 -105.55
C ASN A 666 29.58 54.48 -106.48
N GLN A 667 28.86 55.48 -105.98
CA GLN A 667 27.83 56.19 -106.77
C GLN A 667 28.41 56.79 -108.06
N LYS A 668 29.65 57.29 -108.00
CA LYS A 668 30.29 57.92 -109.15
C LYS A 668 30.50 56.96 -110.32
N PHE A 669 30.76 55.67 -110.06
CA PHE A 669 30.82 54.64 -111.09
C PHE A 669 29.46 54.43 -111.75
N SER A 670 28.40 54.33 -110.96
CA SER A 670 27.03 54.25 -111.47
C SER A 670 26.69 55.45 -112.36
N ASP A 671 27.02 56.67 -111.91
CA ASP A 671 26.78 57.91 -112.65
C ASP A 671 27.60 57.99 -113.96
N MET A 672 28.91 57.68 -113.92
CA MET A 672 29.80 57.74 -115.08
C MET A 672 29.36 56.80 -116.20
N TRP A 673 28.90 55.60 -115.84
CA TRP A 673 28.51 54.58 -116.80
C TRP A 673 27.00 54.60 -117.09
N GLY A 674 26.25 55.51 -116.46
CA GLY A 674 24.80 55.64 -116.57
C GLY A 674 24.06 54.35 -116.20
N LEU A 675 24.60 53.57 -115.27
CA LEU A 675 24.04 52.31 -114.80
C LEU A 675 23.18 52.56 -113.56
N SER A 676 21.97 51.99 -113.48
CA SER A 676 21.18 52.08 -112.25
C SER A 676 21.71 51.13 -111.18
N ASP A 677 21.62 51.53 -109.91
CA ASP A 677 21.97 50.67 -108.78
C ASP A 677 21.15 49.38 -108.77
N GLU A 678 19.91 49.40 -109.27
CA GLU A 678 19.07 48.21 -109.40
C GLU A 678 19.64 47.18 -110.38
N LEU A 679 20.32 47.62 -111.44
CA LEU A 679 20.98 46.74 -112.40
C LEU A 679 22.28 46.16 -111.81
N LEU A 680 23.06 46.99 -111.11
CA LEU A 680 24.32 46.57 -110.49
C LEU A 680 24.08 45.62 -109.28
N ASN A 681 23.01 45.82 -108.52
CA ASN A 681 22.61 44.93 -107.41
C ASN A 681 22.09 43.56 -107.86
N GLN A 682 21.78 43.36 -109.14
CA GLN A 682 21.41 42.04 -109.67
C GLN A 682 22.62 41.11 -109.80
N HIS A 683 23.85 41.65 -109.68
CA HIS A 683 25.10 40.91 -109.86
C HIS A 683 25.15 40.08 -111.18
N ASP A 684 24.42 40.53 -112.21
CA ASP A 684 24.46 39.96 -113.56
C ASP A 684 25.37 40.83 -114.45
N ASP A 685 26.64 40.43 -114.49
CA ASP A 685 27.67 41.15 -115.25
C ASP A 685 27.31 41.25 -116.74
N ASN A 686 26.62 40.26 -117.31
CA ASN A 686 26.23 40.29 -118.72
C ASN A 686 25.13 41.33 -118.96
N ALA A 687 24.17 41.48 -118.04
CA ALA A 687 23.13 42.50 -118.14
C ALA A 687 23.72 43.91 -118.04
N ALA A 688 24.68 44.13 -117.12
CA ALA A 688 25.38 45.40 -116.99
C ALA A 688 26.23 45.72 -118.23
N ILE A 689 26.98 44.74 -118.75
CA ILE A 689 27.78 44.88 -119.97
C ILE A 689 26.90 45.17 -121.18
N ASN A 690 25.78 44.45 -121.37
CA ASN A 690 24.87 44.69 -122.48
C ASN A 690 24.26 46.10 -122.43
N ASN A 691 23.93 46.61 -121.23
CA ASN A 691 23.42 47.98 -121.07
C ASN A 691 24.44 49.05 -121.50
N ILE A 692 25.73 48.82 -121.23
CA ILE A 692 26.80 49.72 -121.66
C ILE A 692 27.12 49.55 -123.15
N LEU A 693 27.14 48.32 -123.66
CA LEU A 693 27.46 48.02 -125.06
C LEU A 693 26.54 48.77 -126.03
N ASP A 694 25.25 48.87 -125.72
CA ASP A 694 24.28 49.63 -126.52
C ASP A 694 24.61 51.14 -126.54
N LYS A 695 25.17 51.68 -125.44
CA LYS A 695 25.54 53.10 -125.31
C LYS A 695 26.90 53.42 -125.96
N LEU A 696 27.78 52.43 -126.11
CA LEU A 696 29.11 52.60 -126.74
C LEU A 696 29.06 52.66 -128.29
N ILE A 697 27.89 52.44 -128.91
CA ILE A 697 27.70 52.49 -130.37
C ILE A 697 27.81 53.94 -130.91
N ALA A 698 27.53 54.94 -130.07
CA ALA A 698 27.69 56.38 -130.36
C ALA A 698 28.55 57.06 -129.27
N PRO A 699 29.89 56.91 -129.31
CA PRO A 699 30.77 57.36 -128.23
C PRO A 699 30.71 58.87 -127.97
N ASP A 700 30.31 59.68 -128.97
CA ASP A 700 30.19 61.13 -128.84
C ASP A 700 28.96 61.58 -128.02
N GLU A 701 28.00 60.70 -127.75
CA GLU A 701 26.83 60.97 -126.87
C GLU A 701 27.02 60.46 -125.42
N PHE A 702 28.09 59.70 -125.16
CA PHE A 702 28.29 58.96 -123.89
C PHE A 702 29.39 59.55 -122.99
N LEU A 703 30.29 60.39 -123.53
CA LEU A 703 31.29 61.18 -122.78
C LEU A 703 30.76 62.57 -122.45
#